data_AF-A0A089HMF8-F1
#
_entry.id   AF-A0A089HMF8-F1
#
_cell.length_a   1.000
_cell.length_b   1.000
_cell.length_c   1.000
_cell.angle_alpha   90.00
_cell.angle_beta   90.00
_cell.angle_gamma   90.00
#
_symmetry.space_group_name_H-M   'P 1'
#
loop_
_entity.id
_entity.type
_entity.pdbx_description
1 polymer ?
#
loop_
_entity_poly.entity_id
_entity_poly.type
_entity_poly.pdbx_seq_one_letter_code
_entity_poly.pdbx_strand_id
1 'polypeptide(L)'
;MTKFSSAYETASESPAGALIWQLGSRDESAGEFAPSNSSSARSTVSLNSSKPDASVLKKLPSGLDGRNAPELRLSYHLSKIPANGVLFQVSILNAYKSVPQMAVFSNSELSGIIQIAGVAGTGSEYKFRKTYELYIPKEQLQVGDNELKLKAVHSLYASSAEEQYLWWTWDDLKLLSLDSPITEPIHGSYVLTGTMVTNKQFYFDTGATTHLPYIMKWLGVAYSGNIMRTGGASDVKFSRSDLENYYKALKDYNMQAVALYLYTGDIKLNADGSLPESAKKKLTEYFQKYGSYFQYYEVDNEPGLFNRSKAVNLAIAEWLNKEGKQIAPHLQTVAPGWTYWPKYKEDSCEKSQRGGVRQCGDPDGWERDPAQRLEMEKATDLTNGHSYGDSYIAKNGGSFTENLKTFNGSNDGLPKKMLVTEFGTSDTHLDDYHYGAKERTSAAFDRIMRAHIGYADMFVQHAAFFYNYSLFQFKNVSLKNHDPAKTEVYYTKENEDSRVSIMRRLSLAYATHGAPLSYRLLNKSALADKLVYVRAVDTSKLTPLPGTKATSNKVLVNLVNFEDTPQTVSVKVTLPKKTAYEGERFGNGDTYEEARRYVTGLNAGPDLTFTETLAPGEAVQYILQPSSVVQDEAPRDLTATAARGTSVQLNWLEAPGSGYDVLRSEGTGGELKTIAKGVGGTSYIDRALKEGELYSYAVRVTGTALLSDKAQITATGLVPLDRTGWQASDNINQSPKKLSYMIDGDPSTRWDTGANMTSGETIQIDMKFSHMIEAVQLETSRSPYDYPRRYAIYVSEDAVNWELAADGRGKKDVDMYPFPQRKARYVKIVQTGAGGNFWSIHELQIYSRE
;
A
#
# COMPACT_ATOMS: atom_id res chain seq x y z
N MET A 1 19.39 -28.95 25.43
CA MET A 1 18.10 -29.32 24.81
C MET A 1 16.98 -29.10 25.83
N THR A 2 16.67 -27.85 26.12
CA THR A 2 15.42 -27.49 26.78
C THR A 2 14.37 -27.45 25.69
N LYS A 3 13.38 -28.36 25.77
CA LYS A 3 12.16 -28.26 24.96
C LYS A 3 11.66 -26.83 25.11
N PHE A 4 11.54 -26.10 24.00
CA PHE A 4 10.63 -24.96 23.98
C PHE A 4 9.30 -25.51 24.50
N SER A 5 8.87 -25.05 25.68
CA SER A 5 7.47 -25.15 26.04
C SER A 5 6.71 -24.59 24.85
N SER A 6 5.76 -25.38 24.34
CA SER A 6 4.86 -25.04 23.25
C SER A 6 4.27 -23.63 23.46
N ALA A 7 4.94 -22.60 22.95
CA ALA A 7 4.50 -21.22 23.10
C ALA A 7 3.43 -20.84 22.07
N TYR A 8 2.70 -21.83 21.55
CA TYR A 8 1.51 -21.68 20.73
C TYR A 8 0.39 -22.56 21.30
N GLU A 9 -0.20 -22.09 22.41
CA GLU A 9 -1.63 -22.20 22.68
C GLU A 9 -2.42 -21.06 21.98
N THR A 10 -1.85 -20.48 20.92
CA THR A 10 -2.40 -19.32 20.20
C THR A 10 -2.66 -19.60 18.72
N ALA A 11 -2.84 -20.86 18.32
CA ALA A 11 -3.88 -21.09 17.30
C ALA A 11 -5.14 -20.51 17.92
N SER A 12 -5.76 -19.48 17.32
CA SER A 12 -7.07 -19.02 17.81
C SER A 12 -7.92 -20.27 17.95
N GLU A 13 -8.50 -20.53 19.14
CA GLU A 13 -9.34 -21.69 19.32
C GLU A 13 -10.29 -21.77 18.12
N SER A 14 -10.16 -22.84 17.33
CA SER A 14 -11.00 -22.98 16.15
C SER A 14 -12.45 -22.81 16.60
N PRO A 15 -13.27 -22.02 15.87
CA PRO A 15 -14.64 -21.78 16.27
C PRO A 15 -15.35 -23.08 16.66
N ALA A 16 -16.04 -23.04 17.81
CA ALA A 16 -16.76 -24.20 18.31
C ALA A 16 -17.78 -24.70 17.28
N GLY A 17 -17.86 -26.02 17.14
CA GLY A 17 -18.68 -26.63 16.12
C GLY A 17 -18.74 -28.14 16.19
N ALA A 18 -19.87 -28.71 15.76
CA ALA A 18 -20.03 -30.14 15.62
C ALA A 18 -19.31 -30.67 14.36
N LEU A 19 -18.67 -31.83 14.50
CA LEU A 19 -18.00 -32.50 13.40
C LEU A 19 -19.00 -33.03 12.37
N ILE A 20 -18.89 -32.57 11.12
CA ILE A 20 -19.63 -33.14 9.99
C ILE A 20 -18.86 -34.35 9.47
N TRP A 21 -17.59 -34.14 9.11
CA TRP A 21 -16.66 -35.22 8.78
C TRP A 21 -15.22 -34.82 9.03
N GLN A 22 -14.37 -35.81 9.27
CA GLN A 22 -12.91 -35.70 9.35
C GLN A 22 -12.29 -36.82 8.53
N LEU A 23 -11.33 -36.44 7.67
CA LEU A 23 -10.53 -37.31 6.83
C LEU A 23 -9.13 -37.29 7.39
N GLY A 24 -8.71 -38.45 7.87
CA GLY A 24 -7.40 -38.65 8.44
C GLY A 24 -7.23 -38.21 9.88
N SER A 25 -6.01 -38.36 10.38
CA SER A 25 -5.58 -38.12 11.75
C SER A 25 -4.49 -37.07 11.78
N ARG A 26 -4.50 -36.21 12.80
CA ARG A 26 -3.45 -35.21 13.01
C ARG A 26 -2.23 -35.85 13.67
N ASP A 27 -1.50 -36.67 12.91
CA ASP A 27 -0.37 -37.48 13.36
C ASP A 27 0.93 -37.21 12.59
N GLU A 28 0.94 -36.13 11.81
CA GLU A 28 2.05 -35.67 11.00
C GLU A 28 2.41 -36.57 9.81
N SER A 29 1.46 -37.36 9.32
CA SER A 29 1.66 -38.38 8.31
C SER A 29 0.50 -38.44 7.31
N ALA A 30 0.81 -38.46 6.02
CA ALA A 30 -0.19 -38.73 4.99
C ALA A 30 -0.37 -40.24 4.72
N GLY A 31 0.16 -41.11 5.58
CA GLY A 31 0.30 -42.55 5.32
C GLY A 31 -1.02 -43.33 5.22
N GLU A 32 -2.11 -42.79 5.74
CA GLU A 32 -3.45 -43.39 5.63
C GLU A 32 -4.11 -43.16 4.27
N PHE A 33 -3.68 -42.13 3.53
CA PHE A 33 -4.17 -41.82 2.19
C PHE A 33 -3.50 -42.66 1.10
N ALA A 34 -4.02 -42.57 -0.13
CA ALA A 34 -3.34 -43.05 -1.33
C ALA A 34 -2.23 -42.07 -1.75
N PRO A 35 -1.21 -42.52 -2.51
CA PRO A 35 -0.22 -41.61 -3.08
C PRO A 35 -0.86 -40.45 -3.86
N SER A 36 -0.25 -39.27 -3.80
CA SER A 36 -0.77 -38.03 -4.42
C SER A 36 -0.97 -38.10 -5.94
N ASN A 37 -0.29 -39.03 -6.63
CA ASN A 37 -0.42 -39.25 -8.07
C ASN A 37 -1.42 -40.36 -8.45
N SER A 38 -2.21 -40.86 -7.50
CA SER A 38 -3.18 -41.94 -7.75
C SER A 38 -4.35 -41.47 -8.62
N SER A 39 -4.87 -42.37 -9.47
CA SER A 39 -6.01 -42.09 -10.35
C SER A 39 -7.33 -41.84 -9.61
N SER A 40 -7.38 -42.10 -8.29
CA SER A 40 -8.56 -41.96 -7.45
C SER A 40 -8.99 -40.52 -7.19
N ALA A 41 -8.10 -39.55 -7.43
CA ALA A 41 -8.41 -38.11 -7.34
C ALA A 41 -9.50 -37.65 -8.33
N ARG A 42 -9.74 -38.40 -9.41
CA ARG A 42 -10.69 -38.01 -10.48
C ARG A 42 -12.14 -38.46 -10.25
N SER A 43 -12.41 -39.20 -9.17
CA SER A 43 -13.74 -39.70 -8.85
C SER A 43 -14.29 -39.06 -7.58
N THR A 44 -15.59 -38.77 -7.56
CA THR A 44 -16.27 -38.29 -6.34
C THR A 44 -16.23 -39.36 -5.26
N VAL A 45 -15.73 -39.00 -4.08
CA VAL A 45 -15.71 -39.87 -2.90
C VAL A 45 -16.87 -39.51 -1.98
N SER A 46 -17.78 -40.46 -1.77
CA SER A 46 -18.93 -40.28 -0.89
C SER A 46 -18.60 -40.57 0.57
N LEU A 47 -18.87 -39.59 1.43
CA LEU A 47 -18.66 -39.63 2.86
C LEU A 47 -19.98 -39.97 3.56
N ASN A 48 -20.12 -41.22 3.98
CA ASN A 48 -21.33 -41.74 4.62
C ASN A 48 -21.24 -41.76 6.17
N SER A 49 -20.10 -41.38 6.74
CA SER A 49 -19.88 -41.27 8.19
C SER A 49 -19.00 -40.06 8.50
N SER A 50 -19.08 -39.57 9.73
CA SER A 50 -18.26 -38.43 10.20
C SER A 50 -16.79 -38.78 10.39
N LYS A 51 -16.46 -40.07 10.49
CA LYS A 51 -15.09 -40.60 10.51
C LYS A 51 -15.05 -41.81 9.58
N PRO A 52 -14.73 -41.60 8.29
CA PRO A 52 -14.63 -42.68 7.33
C PRO A 52 -13.54 -43.68 7.71
N ASP A 53 -13.73 -44.95 7.37
CA ASP A 53 -12.75 -45.99 7.64
C ASP A 53 -11.54 -45.93 6.70
N ALA A 54 -10.52 -46.74 7.00
CA ALA A 54 -9.29 -46.81 6.23
C ALA A 54 -9.51 -47.15 4.74
N SER A 55 -10.58 -47.87 4.38
CA SER A 55 -10.86 -48.21 2.98
C SER A 55 -11.32 -46.98 2.17
N VAL A 56 -12.00 -46.04 2.81
CA VAL A 56 -12.37 -44.75 2.22
C VAL A 56 -11.14 -43.84 2.14
N LEU A 57 -10.34 -43.76 3.21
CA LEU A 57 -9.10 -42.96 3.21
C LEU A 57 -8.12 -43.38 2.12
N LYS A 58 -8.02 -44.69 1.82
CA LYS A 58 -7.20 -45.22 0.72
C LYS A 58 -7.73 -44.92 -0.69
N LYS A 59 -8.90 -44.31 -0.83
CA LYS A 59 -9.39 -43.74 -2.11
C LYS A 59 -9.03 -42.27 -2.26
N LEU A 60 -8.69 -41.59 -1.17
CA LEU A 60 -8.34 -40.18 -1.18
C LEU A 60 -6.84 -40.01 -1.43
N PRO A 61 -6.41 -39.06 -2.26
CA PRO A 61 -5.00 -38.79 -2.44
C PRO A 61 -4.41 -38.14 -1.18
N SER A 62 -3.11 -38.30 -0.94
CA SER A 62 -2.37 -37.71 0.18
C SER A 62 -2.12 -36.20 0.05
N GLY A 63 -2.75 -35.57 -0.95
CA GLY A 63 -2.50 -34.22 -1.42
C GLY A 63 -2.91 -34.06 -2.89
N LEU A 64 -2.96 -32.83 -3.39
CA LEU A 64 -3.18 -32.58 -4.82
C LEU A 64 -1.87 -32.29 -5.54
N ASP A 65 -1.84 -32.62 -6.82
CA ASP A 65 -0.75 -32.36 -7.75
C ASP A 65 -1.34 -31.86 -9.07
N GLY A 66 -0.92 -30.67 -9.51
CA GLY A 66 -1.47 -29.99 -10.68
C GLY A 66 -1.39 -30.78 -11.99
N ARG A 67 -0.47 -31.74 -12.13
CA ARG A 67 -0.33 -32.57 -13.35
C ARG A 67 -1.17 -33.84 -13.29
N ASN A 68 -1.16 -34.51 -12.15
CA ASN A 68 -1.63 -35.90 -12.06
C ASN A 68 -3.03 -36.00 -11.44
N ALA A 69 -3.26 -35.19 -10.41
CA ALA A 69 -4.42 -35.22 -9.52
C ALA A 69 -4.81 -33.79 -9.13
N PRO A 70 -5.28 -32.96 -10.09
CA PRO A 70 -5.48 -31.53 -9.85
C PRO A 70 -6.76 -31.22 -9.08
N GLU A 71 -7.64 -32.19 -8.88
CA GLU A 71 -8.89 -31.99 -8.14
C GLU A 71 -9.22 -33.17 -7.22
N LEU A 72 -10.02 -32.91 -6.19
CA LEU A 72 -10.68 -33.88 -5.33
C LEU A 72 -12.13 -33.45 -5.14
N ARG A 73 -13.07 -34.38 -5.32
CA ARG A 73 -14.50 -34.17 -5.10
C ARG A 73 -15.00 -35.03 -3.95
N LEU A 74 -15.60 -34.41 -2.95
CA LEU A 74 -16.18 -35.06 -1.79
C LEU A 74 -17.69 -34.83 -1.80
N SER A 75 -18.49 -35.89 -1.68
CA SER A 75 -19.94 -35.76 -1.47
C SER A 75 -20.31 -36.12 -0.04
N TYR A 76 -21.12 -35.30 0.62
CA TYR A 76 -21.58 -35.54 1.99
C TYR A 76 -23.02 -35.10 2.17
N HIS A 77 -23.70 -35.65 3.17
CA HIS A 77 -25.12 -35.41 3.40
C HIS A 77 -25.35 -34.47 4.60
N LEU A 78 -26.27 -33.52 4.44
CA LEU A 78 -26.75 -32.63 5.51
C LEU A 78 -28.26 -32.82 5.73
N SER A 79 -28.64 -33.27 6.92
CA SER A 79 -30.06 -33.37 7.31
C SER A 79 -30.72 -32.00 7.49
N LYS A 80 -29.92 -30.97 7.77
CA LYS A 80 -30.31 -29.55 7.81
C LYS A 80 -29.10 -28.68 7.49
N ILE A 81 -29.33 -27.48 6.96
CA ILE A 81 -28.27 -26.50 6.74
C ILE A 81 -27.82 -25.94 8.11
N PRO A 82 -26.53 -25.98 8.45
CA PRO A 82 -25.99 -25.30 9.63
C PRO A 82 -26.30 -23.79 9.62
N ALA A 83 -26.90 -23.29 10.69
CA ALA A 83 -27.44 -21.92 10.74
C ALA A 83 -26.39 -20.82 10.56
N ASN A 84 -25.13 -21.13 10.87
CA ASN A 84 -23.99 -20.21 10.78
C ASN A 84 -23.00 -20.57 9.66
N GLY A 85 -23.34 -21.55 8.81
CA GLY A 85 -22.42 -22.10 7.81
C GLY A 85 -21.49 -23.16 8.39
N VAL A 86 -20.43 -23.47 7.65
CA VAL A 86 -19.44 -24.50 8.02
C VAL A 86 -18.02 -23.95 7.91
N LEU A 87 -17.09 -24.55 8.65
CA LEU A 87 -15.66 -24.28 8.58
C LEU A 87 -14.95 -25.50 8.00
N PHE A 88 -14.28 -25.30 6.87
CA PHE A 88 -13.38 -26.27 6.27
C PHE A 88 -11.97 -26.02 6.81
N GLN A 89 -11.31 -27.06 7.32
CA GLN A 89 -9.94 -27.03 7.81
C GLN A 89 -9.09 -28.02 7.03
N VAL A 90 -7.88 -27.62 6.66
CA VAL A 90 -6.88 -28.49 6.02
C VAL A 90 -5.52 -28.28 6.65
N SER A 91 -4.94 -29.35 7.18
CA SER A 91 -3.60 -29.32 7.78
C SER A 91 -2.57 -29.73 6.72
N ILE A 92 -1.71 -28.80 6.31
CA ILE A 92 -0.71 -29.05 5.26
C ILE A 92 0.59 -29.55 5.89
N LEU A 93 1.09 -30.69 5.38
CA LEU A 93 2.36 -31.28 5.80
C LEU A 93 3.56 -30.73 5.04
N ASN A 94 3.37 -30.46 3.74
CA ASN A 94 4.42 -30.01 2.84
C ASN A 94 3.80 -29.42 1.57
N ALA A 95 4.50 -28.45 0.98
CA ALA A 95 4.12 -27.84 -0.29
C ALA A 95 5.36 -27.32 -1.02
N TYR A 96 5.27 -27.16 -2.34
CA TYR A 96 6.34 -26.56 -3.12
C TYR A 96 6.48 -25.06 -2.88
N LYS A 97 7.69 -24.54 -3.01
CA LYS A 97 8.02 -23.11 -2.81
C LYS A 97 7.37 -22.13 -3.79
N SER A 98 6.70 -22.62 -4.84
CA SER A 98 5.93 -21.84 -5.81
C SER A 98 4.69 -21.19 -5.19
N VAL A 99 4.30 -21.60 -3.98
CA VAL A 99 3.06 -21.18 -3.31
C VAL A 99 1.83 -21.69 -4.08
N PRO A 100 1.55 -23.00 -4.04
CA PRO A 100 0.37 -23.55 -4.69
C PRO A 100 -0.93 -22.97 -4.13
N GLN A 101 -1.96 -22.95 -4.99
CA GLN A 101 -3.27 -22.40 -4.67
C GLN A 101 -4.34 -23.49 -4.71
N MET A 102 -5.15 -23.57 -3.66
CA MET A 102 -6.27 -24.50 -3.59
C MET A 102 -7.60 -23.73 -3.64
N ALA A 103 -8.27 -23.78 -4.79
CA ALA A 103 -9.64 -23.30 -4.90
C ALA A 103 -10.60 -24.30 -4.24
N VAL A 104 -11.48 -23.79 -3.38
CA VAL A 104 -12.48 -24.58 -2.65
C VAL A 104 -13.86 -24.17 -3.15
N PHE A 105 -14.61 -25.13 -3.68
CA PHE A 105 -15.96 -24.92 -4.17
C PHE A 105 -16.96 -25.71 -3.32
N SER A 106 -18.06 -25.07 -2.95
CA SER A 106 -19.23 -25.70 -2.33
C SER A 106 -20.39 -25.66 -3.31
N ASN A 107 -20.88 -26.82 -3.74
CA ASN A 107 -22.00 -26.92 -4.70
C ASN A 107 -21.82 -26.01 -5.93
N SER A 108 -20.62 -26.09 -6.54
CA SER A 108 -20.15 -25.32 -7.69
C SER A 108 -20.00 -23.80 -7.50
N GLU A 109 -20.12 -23.27 -6.29
CA GLU A 109 -19.79 -21.87 -5.98
C GLU A 109 -18.40 -21.80 -5.34
N LEU A 110 -17.57 -20.82 -5.72
CA LEU A 110 -16.28 -20.61 -5.08
C LEU A 110 -16.49 -20.09 -3.65
N SER A 111 -15.98 -20.83 -2.67
CA SER A 111 -15.95 -20.43 -1.26
C SER A 111 -14.66 -19.67 -0.91
N GLY A 112 -13.58 -19.89 -1.65
CA GLY A 112 -12.32 -19.16 -1.50
C GLY A 112 -11.14 -19.89 -2.14
N ILE A 113 -9.96 -19.27 -2.09
CA ILE A 113 -8.72 -19.85 -2.59
C ILE A 113 -7.69 -19.82 -1.46
N ILE A 114 -7.20 -20.97 -1.01
CA ILE A 114 -6.17 -21.04 0.02
C ILE A 114 -4.79 -20.89 -0.63
N GLN A 115 -4.01 -19.94 -0.15
CA GLN A 115 -2.60 -19.73 -0.53
C GLN A 115 -1.72 -20.59 0.37
N ILE A 116 -1.06 -21.61 -0.18
CA ILE A 116 -0.33 -22.60 0.60
C ILE A 116 1.16 -22.30 0.51
N ALA A 117 1.76 -21.82 1.60
CA ALA A 117 3.20 -21.60 1.67
C ALA A 117 3.94 -22.94 1.85
N GLY A 118 5.08 -23.07 1.18
CA GLY A 118 5.84 -24.30 1.15
C GLY A 118 7.34 -24.07 1.08
N VAL A 119 8.11 -25.03 1.57
CA VAL A 119 9.59 -24.98 1.58
C VAL A 119 10.23 -26.10 0.76
N ALA A 120 9.43 -27.01 0.17
CA ALA A 120 9.99 -28.01 -0.72
C ALA A 120 10.62 -27.34 -1.95
N GLY A 121 11.81 -27.81 -2.34
CA GLY A 121 12.61 -27.21 -3.42
C GLY A 121 13.47 -26.01 -3.01
N THR A 122 13.45 -25.58 -1.74
CA THR A 122 14.37 -24.55 -1.22
C THR A 122 15.70 -25.14 -0.75
N GLY A 123 15.72 -26.42 -0.36
CA GLY A 123 16.86 -27.03 0.34
C GLY A 123 16.93 -26.67 1.82
N SER A 124 15.86 -26.11 2.40
CA SER A 124 15.70 -25.95 3.85
C SER A 124 15.65 -27.31 4.55
N GLU A 125 16.35 -27.42 5.68
CA GLU A 125 16.29 -28.60 6.57
C GLU A 125 15.07 -28.54 7.50
N TYR A 126 14.44 -27.38 7.60
CA TYR A 126 13.32 -27.10 8.47
C TYR A 126 12.00 -27.23 7.72
N LYS A 127 11.05 -27.96 8.32
CA LYS A 127 9.69 -28.13 7.81
C LYS A 127 8.82 -26.93 8.17
N PHE A 128 7.84 -26.66 7.31
CA PHE A 128 6.73 -25.75 7.60
C PHE A 128 5.42 -26.51 7.43
N ARG A 129 4.63 -26.53 8.50
CA ARG A 129 3.29 -27.10 8.51
C ARG A 129 2.33 -26.03 8.98
N LYS A 130 1.14 -26.00 8.41
CA LYS A 130 0.11 -25.02 8.75
C LYS A 130 -1.27 -25.57 8.47
N THR A 131 -2.17 -25.39 9.42
CA THR A 131 -3.60 -25.58 9.24
C THR A 131 -4.19 -24.30 8.67
N TYR A 132 -4.87 -24.44 7.53
CA TYR A 132 -5.61 -23.37 6.89
C TYR A 132 -7.10 -23.57 7.13
N GLU A 133 -7.81 -22.47 7.38
CA GLU A 133 -9.24 -22.47 7.66
C GLU A 133 -10.00 -21.68 6.59
N LEU A 134 -11.15 -22.20 6.16
CA LEU A 134 -12.00 -21.56 5.17
C LEU A 134 -13.47 -21.63 5.58
N TYR A 135 -14.09 -20.46 5.70
CA TYR A 135 -15.50 -20.31 5.96
C TYR A 135 -16.33 -20.55 4.70
N ILE A 136 -17.29 -21.46 4.78
CA ILE A 136 -18.28 -21.70 3.73
C ILE A 136 -19.64 -21.21 4.26
N PRO A 137 -20.23 -20.16 3.64
CA PRO A 137 -21.48 -19.60 4.11
C PRO A 137 -22.64 -20.57 3.87
N LYS A 138 -23.66 -20.49 4.72
CA LYS A 138 -24.85 -21.37 4.65
C LYS A 138 -25.58 -21.27 3.32
N GLU A 139 -25.48 -20.13 2.64
CA GLU A 139 -26.12 -19.87 1.36
C GLU A 139 -25.51 -20.69 0.21
N GLN A 140 -24.30 -21.23 0.39
CA GLN A 140 -23.67 -22.17 -0.54
C GLN A 140 -23.96 -23.65 -0.21
N LEU A 141 -24.74 -23.93 0.84
CA LEU A 141 -25.10 -25.27 1.30
C LEU A 141 -26.55 -25.60 0.95
N GLN A 142 -26.88 -26.89 0.93
CA GLN A 142 -28.25 -27.37 0.73
C GLN A 142 -28.60 -28.52 1.68
N VAL A 143 -29.89 -28.72 1.92
CA VAL A 143 -30.37 -29.94 2.58
C VAL A 143 -30.21 -31.10 1.61
N GLY A 144 -29.79 -32.26 2.11
CA GLY A 144 -29.47 -33.41 1.28
C GLY A 144 -28.00 -33.48 0.92
N ASP A 145 -27.70 -33.92 -0.30
CA ASP A 145 -26.35 -34.15 -0.75
C ASP A 145 -25.67 -32.83 -1.13
N ASN A 146 -24.44 -32.65 -0.68
CA ASN A 146 -23.58 -31.50 -0.96
C ASN A 146 -22.27 -32.00 -1.58
N GLU A 147 -21.68 -31.19 -2.47
CA GLU A 147 -20.33 -31.41 -3.00
C GLU A 147 -19.37 -30.37 -2.42
N LEU A 148 -18.22 -30.84 -1.91
CA LEU A 148 -17.03 -30.03 -1.69
C LEU A 148 -15.98 -30.43 -2.73
N LYS A 149 -15.59 -29.50 -3.60
CA LYS A 149 -14.55 -29.71 -4.61
C LYS A 149 -13.32 -28.87 -4.28
N LEU A 150 -12.18 -29.53 -4.13
CA LEU A 150 -10.86 -28.93 -3.95
C LEU A 150 -10.12 -29.00 -5.28
N LYS A 151 -9.52 -27.89 -5.73
CA LYS A 151 -8.84 -27.82 -7.03
C LYS A 151 -7.53 -27.06 -6.93
N ALA A 152 -6.44 -27.65 -7.42
CA ALA A 152 -5.18 -26.96 -7.69
C ALA A 152 -5.37 -26.00 -8.88
N VAL A 153 -5.05 -24.72 -8.69
CA VAL A 153 -5.23 -23.69 -9.71
C VAL A 153 -3.95 -22.89 -9.93
N HIS A 154 -3.73 -22.51 -11.19
CA HIS A 154 -2.61 -21.67 -11.62
C HIS A 154 -2.79 -20.24 -11.16
N SER A 155 -1.67 -19.52 -11.03
CA SER A 155 -1.73 -18.07 -11.01
C SER A 155 -2.22 -17.54 -12.37
N LEU A 156 -2.89 -16.38 -12.36
CA LEU A 156 -3.38 -15.72 -13.58
C LEU A 156 -2.28 -15.48 -14.63
N TYR A 157 -1.04 -15.35 -14.16
CA TYR A 157 0.12 -15.02 -14.98
C TYR A 157 0.90 -16.26 -15.44
N ALA A 158 0.49 -17.46 -15.05
CA ALA A 158 1.21 -18.69 -15.37
C ALA A 158 0.65 -19.44 -16.59
N SER A 159 1.50 -20.27 -17.17
CA SER A 159 1.13 -21.31 -18.14
C SER A 159 1.02 -22.67 -17.44
N SER A 160 0.60 -23.70 -18.19
CA SER A 160 0.57 -25.08 -17.69
C SER A 160 1.95 -25.60 -17.24
N ALA A 161 3.05 -24.92 -17.56
CA ALA A 161 4.37 -25.24 -17.01
C ALA A 161 4.44 -25.07 -15.47
N GLU A 162 3.54 -24.29 -14.86
CA GLU A 162 3.43 -24.18 -13.39
C GLU A 162 2.87 -25.48 -12.75
N GLU A 163 2.17 -26.34 -13.48
CA GLU A 163 1.46 -27.54 -12.96
C GLU A 163 2.36 -28.47 -12.16
N GLN A 164 3.61 -28.62 -12.60
CA GLN A 164 4.60 -29.47 -11.93
C GLN A 164 5.03 -28.95 -10.54
N TYR A 165 4.76 -27.67 -10.27
CA TYR A 165 5.07 -26.99 -9.01
C TYR A 165 3.80 -26.75 -8.18
N LEU A 166 2.62 -27.06 -8.70
CA LEU A 166 1.37 -26.94 -7.96
C LEU A 166 1.06 -28.21 -7.19
N TRP A 167 1.80 -28.47 -6.11
CA TRP A 167 1.54 -29.65 -5.29
C TRP A 167 1.74 -29.38 -3.80
N TRP A 168 0.96 -30.11 -3.02
CA TRP A 168 1.06 -30.16 -1.56
C TRP A 168 0.62 -31.52 -1.06
N THR A 169 0.90 -31.80 0.21
CA THR A 169 0.40 -32.97 0.94
C THR A 169 -0.26 -32.52 2.24
N TRP A 170 -1.28 -33.24 2.69
CA TRP A 170 -2.01 -32.94 3.91
C TRP A 170 -1.93 -34.05 4.96
N ASP A 171 -2.13 -33.65 6.21
CA ASP A 171 -2.24 -34.51 7.39
C ASP A 171 -3.69 -34.92 7.58
N ASP A 172 -4.57 -33.93 7.72
CA ASP A 172 -6.00 -34.15 7.86
C ASP A 172 -6.82 -33.05 7.17
N LEU A 173 -8.07 -33.40 6.85
CA LEU A 173 -9.08 -32.47 6.37
C LEU A 173 -10.33 -32.62 7.23
N LYS A 174 -11.00 -31.52 7.52
CA LYS A 174 -12.15 -31.53 8.41
C LYS A 174 -13.20 -30.51 8.00
N LEU A 175 -14.46 -30.86 8.23
CA LEU A 175 -15.60 -29.96 8.07
C LEU A 175 -16.40 -29.90 9.37
N LEU A 176 -16.60 -28.69 9.87
CA LEU A 176 -17.34 -28.39 11.10
C LEU A 176 -18.58 -27.57 10.79
N SER A 177 -19.71 -27.88 11.41
CA SER A 177 -20.81 -26.91 11.52
C SER A 177 -20.50 -25.88 12.60
N LEU A 178 -20.76 -24.60 12.36
CA LEU A 178 -20.47 -23.54 13.32
C LEU A 178 -21.61 -23.33 14.34
N ASP A 179 -21.29 -23.34 15.63
CA ASP A 179 -22.26 -23.13 16.71
C ASP A 179 -22.69 -21.66 16.85
N SER A 180 -21.83 -20.73 16.42
CA SER A 180 -22.06 -19.29 16.40
C SER A 180 -21.65 -18.64 15.07
N PRO A 181 -22.16 -17.45 14.74
CA PRO A 181 -21.68 -16.70 13.57
C PRO A 181 -20.18 -16.43 13.65
N ILE A 182 -19.45 -16.67 12.56
CA ILE A 182 -18.03 -16.32 12.49
C ILE A 182 -17.87 -14.78 12.46
N THR A 183 -16.80 -14.29 13.08
CA THR A 183 -16.49 -12.85 13.13
C THR A 183 -15.73 -12.36 11.90
N GLU A 184 -15.26 -13.28 11.05
CA GLU A 184 -14.41 -13.02 9.90
C GLU A 184 -14.69 -14.03 8.77
N PRO A 185 -14.82 -13.61 7.49
CA PRO A 185 -14.92 -14.54 6.37
C PRO A 185 -13.52 -15.06 5.98
N ILE A 186 -12.94 -15.90 6.85
CA ILE A 186 -11.59 -16.43 6.68
C ILE A 186 -11.53 -17.41 5.51
N HIS A 187 -10.47 -17.34 4.69
CA HIS A 187 -10.22 -18.33 3.61
C HIS A 187 -8.72 -18.56 3.41
N GLY A 188 -8.09 -19.16 4.41
CA GLY A 188 -6.67 -19.42 4.54
C GLY A 188 -6.17 -19.01 5.92
N SER A 189 -6.05 -17.70 6.15
CA SER A 189 -5.62 -17.10 7.41
C SER A 189 -6.16 -15.68 7.56
N TYR A 190 -6.23 -15.17 8.79
CA TYR A 190 -6.46 -13.76 9.05
C TYR A 190 -5.16 -13.00 8.78
N VAL A 191 -5.15 -12.14 7.76
CA VAL A 191 -3.94 -11.41 7.35
C VAL A 191 -4.21 -9.92 7.22
N LEU A 192 -3.25 -9.09 7.58
CA LEU A 192 -3.33 -7.64 7.42
C LEU A 192 -2.28 -7.13 6.45
N THR A 193 -2.66 -6.17 5.60
CA THR A 193 -1.72 -5.61 4.63
C THR A 193 -1.94 -4.12 4.36
N GLY A 194 -0.95 -3.51 3.72
CA GLY A 194 -1.00 -2.11 3.29
C GLY A 194 0.33 -1.71 2.66
N THR A 195 0.66 -0.44 2.73
CA THR A 195 1.87 0.14 2.12
C THR A 195 2.43 1.26 3.00
N MET A 196 3.44 1.97 2.50
CA MET A 196 3.91 3.26 3.02
C MET A 196 3.60 4.36 2.00
N VAL A 197 2.95 5.44 2.44
CA VAL A 197 2.71 6.62 1.62
C VAL A 197 3.60 7.74 2.12
N THR A 198 4.63 8.07 1.35
CA THR A 198 5.58 9.14 1.64
C THR A 198 5.83 9.98 0.40
N ASN A 199 6.09 11.26 0.59
CA ASN A 199 6.60 12.12 -0.46
C ASN A 199 8.12 11.96 -0.57
N LYS A 200 8.65 11.98 -1.80
CA LYS A 200 10.10 11.81 -2.09
C LYS A 200 10.76 10.73 -1.23
N GLN A 201 10.12 9.55 -1.12
CA GLN A 201 10.53 8.36 -0.38
C GLN A 201 10.48 8.43 1.17
N PHE A 202 10.78 9.58 1.79
CA PHE A 202 11.01 9.65 3.24
C PHE A 202 10.14 10.64 4.01
N TYR A 203 9.33 11.46 3.33
CA TYR A 203 8.65 12.60 3.97
C TYR A 203 7.16 12.31 4.22
N PHE A 204 6.80 12.23 5.49
CA PHE A 204 5.43 12.33 6.01
C PHE A 204 5.08 13.82 6.14
N ASP A 205 4.93 14.46 4.98
CA ASP A 205 4.52 15.85 4.83
C ASP A 205 3.06 15.96 4.37
N THR A 206 2.58 17.19 4.16
CA THR A 206 1.20 17.45 3.73
C THR A 206 0.85 16.76 2.41
N GLY A 207 1.80 16.60 1.49
CA GLY A 207 1.58 15.86 0.25
C GLY A 207 1.26 14.40 0.54
N ALA A 208 2.05 13.75 1.39
CA ALA A 208 1.80 12.37 1.82
C ALA A 208 0.46 12.23 2.57
N THR A 209 0.17 13.11 3.53
CA THR A 209 -1.09 13.10 4.29
C THR A 209 -2.31 13.27 3.40
N THR A 210 -2.24 14.17 2.41
CA THR A 210 -3.35 14.44 1.49
C THR A 210 -3.60 13.29 0.51
N HIS A 211 -2.56 12.56 0.08
CA HIS A 211 -2.72 11.39 -0.78
C HIS A 211 -3.16 10.13 -0.01
N LEU A 212 -2.86 10.04 1.28
CA LEU A 212 -3.06 8.82 2.07
C LEU A 212 -4.50 8.24 1.98
N PRO A 213 -5.59 9.02 2.18
CA PRO A 213 -6.96 8.53 1.99
C PRO A 213 -7.24 7.89 0.63
N TYR A 214 -6.75 8.52 -0.44
CA TYR A 214 -6.94 8.08 -1.82
C TYR A 214 -6.30 6.71 -2.03
N ILE A 215 -5.05 6.58 -1.61
CA ILE A 215 -4.27 5.34 -1.75
C ILE A 215 -4.89 4.20 -0.94
N MET A 216 -5.30 4.43 0.30
CA MET A 216 -5.87 3.36 1.14
C MET A 216 -7.19 2.82 0.57
N LYS A 217 -8.05 3.71 0.06
CA LYS A 217 -9.31 3.30 -0.58
C LYS A 217 -9.08 2.60 -1.92
N TRP A 218 -8.16 3.10 -2.73
CA TRP A 218 -7.87 2.53 -4.04
C TRP A 218 -7.20 1.15 -3.94
N LEU A 219 -6.34 0.92 -2.95
CA LEU A 219 -5.78 -0.40 -2.67
C LEU A 219 -6.78 -1.35 -1.97
N GLY A 220 -7.94 -0.84 -1.53
CA GLY A 220 -8.98 -1.64 -0.89
C GLY A 220 -8.67 -2.04 0.55
N VAL A 221 -7.76 -1.33 1.22
CA VAL A 221 -7.30 -1.64 2.58
C VAL A 221 -7.97 -0.80 3.66
N ALA A 222 -8.65 0.29 3.28
CA ALA A 222 -9.33 1.18 4.20
C ALA A 222 -10.45 0.49 5.00
N TYR A 223 -10.73 1.01 6.19
CA TYR A 223 -11.89 0.71 7.05
C TYR A 223 -11.95 -0.67 7.70
N SER A 224 -10.97 -1.54 7.47
CA SER A 224 -10.96 -2.93 7.93
C SER A 224 -9.84 -3.28 8.93
N GLY A 225 -9.12 -2.31 9.48
CA GLY A 225 -8.10 -2.57 10.52
C GLY A 225 -6.73 -3.00 9.97
N ASN A 226 -6.53 -2.86 8.66
CA ASN A 226 -5.27 -3.08 7.97
C ASN A 226 -4.13 -2.20 8.47
N ILE A 227 -2.89 -2.48 8.05
CA ILE A 227 -1.69 -1.84 8.60
C ILE A 227 -0.90 -1.04 7.57
N MET A 228 -0.41 0.13 7.97
CA MET A 228 0.49 0.98 7.20
C MET A 228 1.83 1.15 7.92
N ARG A 229 2.92 1.32 7.18
CA ARG A 229 4.24 1.62 7.78
C ARG A 229 4.50 3.12 7.85
N THR A 230 5.06 3.58 8.98
CA THR A 230 5.35 4.99 9.29
C THR A 230 6.82 5.18 9.72
N GLY A 231 7.75 5.00 8.78
CA GLY A 231 9.21 4.98 9.01
C GLY A 231 9.92 6.34 8.97
N GLY A 232 9.57 7.26 9.88
CA GLY A 232 10.17 8.60 9.93
C GLY A 232 11.47 8.66 10.74
N ALA A 233 12.62 8.24 10.20
CA ALA A 233 13.91 8.20 10.91
C ALA A 233 14.37 9.56 11.49
N SER A 234 14.99 9.53 12.67
CA SER A 234 15.31 10.71 13.49
C SER A 234 16.45 11.59 12.98
N ASP A 235 17.27 11.06 12.07
CA ASP A 235 18.38 11.75 11.40
C ASP A 235 17.93 12.48 10.13
N VAL A 236 16.75 12.17 9.60
CA VAL A 236 16.18 12.83 8.43
C VAL A 236 15.41 14.08 8.84
N LYS A 237 15.95 15.26 8.52
CA LYS A 237 15.33 16.54 8.86
C LYS A 237 13.98 16.70 8.13
N PHE A 238 12.97 17.18 8.84
CA PHE A 238 11.61 17.43 8.33
C PHE A 238 10.86 16.20 7.79
N SER A 239 11.37 14.97 7.93
CA SER A 239 10.68 13.74 7.50
C SER A 239 9.29 13.54 8.12
N ARG A 240 8.98 14.26 9.20
CA ARG A 240 7.75 14.12 9.99
C ARG A 240 6.98 15.43 10.14
N SER A 241 7.08 16.33 9.15
CA SER A 241 6.50 17.68 9.27
C SER A 241 4.97 17.66 9.43
N ASP A 242 4.29 16.61 8.99
CA ASP A 242 2.82 16.47 9.08
C ASP A 242 2.38 15.09 9.61
N LEU A 243 3.28 14.37 10.29
CA LEU A 243 3.04 12.98 10.73
C LEU A 243 1.84 12.84 11.69
N GLU A 244 1.51 13.87 12.47
CA GLU A 244 0.35 13.82 13.36
C GLU A 244 -0.97 13.74 12.58
N ASN A 245 -1.11 14.52 11.51
CA ASN A 245 -2.30 14.49 10.66
C ASN A 245 -2.34 13.21 9.82
N TYR A 246 -1.17 12.70 9.40
CA TYR A 246 -1.07 11.37 8.81
C TYR A 246 -1.64 10.29 9.73
N TYR A 247 -1.28 10.28 11.02
CA TYR A 247 -1.83 9.34 12.00
C TYR A 247 -3.33 9.55 12.27
N LYS A 248 -3.82 10.79 12.29
CA LYS A 248 -5.26 11.07 12.39
C LYS A 248 -6.02 10.50 11.19
N ALA A 249 -5.50 10.68 9.98
CA ALA A 249 -6.07 10.08 8.79
C ALA A 249 -6.07 8.53 8.87
N LEU A 250 -4.99 7.89 9.33
CA LEU A 250 -5.02 6.43 9.57
C LEU A 250 -6.14 6.04 10.57
N LYS A 251 -6.30 6.79 11.66
CA LYS A 251 -7.37 6.56 12.64
C LYS A 251 -8.76 6.70 12.01
N ASP A 252 -9.01 7.76 11.24
CA ASP A 252 -10.31 8.03 10.63
C ASP A 252 -10.73 6.96 9.61
N TYR A 253 -9.74 6.30 9.01
CA TYR A 253 -9.93 5.19 8.08
C TYR A 253 -9.79 3.81 8.74
N ASN A 254 -9.80 3.73 10.09
CA ASN A 254 -9.65 2.48 10.86
C ASN A 254 -8.43 1.66 10.41
N MET A 255 -7.26 2.29 10.43
CA MET A 255 -5.99 1.67 10.07
C MET A 255 -5.05 1.59 11.28
N GLN A 256 -4.27 0.52 11.33
CA GLN A 256 -3.16 0.32 12.23
C GLN A 256 -1.86 0.88 11.64
N ALA A 257 -0.87 1.10 12.50
CA ALA A 257 0.45 1.57 12.08
C ALA A 257 1.60 0.81 12.74
N VAL A 258 2.67 0.59 11.96
CA VAL A 258 4.00 0.22 12.45
C VAL A 258 4.95 1.39 12.31
N ALA A 259 5.39 1.91 13.46
CA ALA A 259 6.32 3.03 13.54
C ALA A 259 7.77 2.55 13.50
N LEU A 260 8.64 3.39 12.93
CA LEU A 260 10.09 3.32 13.04
C LEU A 260 10.61 4.75 13.16
N TYR A 261 11.39 5.06 14.20
CA TYR A 261 11.81 6.43 14.46
C TYR A 261 13.31 6.58 14.68
N LEU A 262 13.93 5.76 15.51
CA LEU A 262 15.29 6.05 15.97
C LEU A 262 16.32 5.65 14.91
N TYR A 263 17.28 6.54 14.61
CA TYR A 263 18.43 6.19 13.79
C TYR A 263 19.48 5.50 14.66
N THR A 264 19.57 4.19 14.58
CA THR A 264 20.34 3.36 15.52
C THR A 264 21.86 3.47 15.34
N GLY A 265 22.34 3.82 14.14
CA GLY A 265 23.77 3.81 13.83
C GLY A 265 24.61 4.88 14.51
N ASP A 266 24.01 5.94 15.03
CA ASP A 266 24.73 7.00 15.76
C ASP A 266 24.70 6.77 17.28
N ILE A 267 24.05 5.70 17.75
CA ILE A 267 23.89 5.43 19.17
C ILE A 267 25.13 4.71 19.69
N LYS A 268 25.73 5.30 20.72
CA LYS A 268 26.73 4.64 21.55
C LYS A 268 26.09 4.35 22.90
N LEU A 269 26.10 3.08 23.29
CA LEU A 269 25.58 2.65 24.59
C LEU A 269 26.45 3.20 25.72
N ASN A 270 25.84 3.34 26.89
CA ASN A 270 26.56 3.58 28.14
C ASN A 270 27.41 2.35 28.49
N ALA A 271 28.36 2.50 29.42
CA ALA A 271 29.23 1.42 29.85
C ALA A 271 28.48 0.21 30.45
N ASP A 272 27.27 0.42 30.97
CA ASP A 272 26.38 -0.62 31.49
C ASP A 272 25.50 -1.28 30.42
N GLY A 273 25.66 -0.90 29.15
CA GLY A 273 24.87 -1.41 28.02
C GLY A 273 23.52 -0.71 27.82
N SER A 274 23.15 0.25 28.66
CA SER A 274 21.89 0.99 28.53
C SER A 274 21.95 2.08 27.46
N LEU A 275 20.78 2.51 26.98
CA LEU A 275 20.66 3.63 26.06
C LEU A 275 21.17 4.95 26.71
N PRO A 276 21.88 5.80 25.96
CA PRO A 276 22.25 7.13 26.43
C PRO A 276 21.00 8.01 26.60
N GLU A 277 21.08 8.99 27.49
CA GLU A 277 19.95 9.86 27.84
C GLU A 277 19.37 10.61 26.63
N SER A 278 20.21 10.96 25.64
CA SER A 278 19.75 11.60 24.41
C SER A 278 18.87 10.69 23.55
N ALA A 279 19.15 9.39 23.50
CA ALA A 279 18.34 8.40 22.78
C ALA A 279 17.02 8.13 23.52
N LYS A 280 17.09 7.95 24.85
CA LYS A 280 15.90 7.81 25.70
C LYS A 280 14.97 9.01 25.56
N LYS A 281 15.50 10.22 25.67
CA LYS A 281 14.73 11.46 25.50
C LYS A 281 14.02 11.52 24.14
N LYS A 282 14.72 11.22 23.04
CA LYS A 282 14.11 11.18 21.70
C LYS A 282 12.94 10.19 21.65
N LEU A 283 13.14 8.97 22.16
CA LEU A 283 12.08 7.95 22.19
C LEU A 283 10.92 8.37 23.08
N THR A 284 11.17 8.84 24.31
CA THR A 284 10.13 9.32 25.23
C THR A 284 9.30 10.43 24.61
N GLU A 285 9.92 11.45 24.02
CA GLU A 285 9.21 12.55 23.36
C GLU A 285 8.36 12.05 22.18
N TYR A 286 8.88 11.09 21.39
CA TYR A 286 8.12 10.48 20.30
C TYR A 286 6.91 9.70 20.82
N PHE A 287 7.08 8.87 21.84
CA PHE A 287 6.01 8.06 22.41
C PHE A 287 4.96 8.90 23.14
N GLN A 288 5.36 9.94 23.86
CA GLN A 288 4.41 10.87 24.48
C GLN A 288 3.56 11.59 23.43
N LYS A 289 4.16 11.93 22.28
CA LYS A 289 3.44 12.61 21.21
C LYS A 289 2.57 11.68 20.36
N TYR A 290 3.08 10.50 20.00
CA TYR A 290 2.49 9.64 18.98
C TYR A 290 2.12 8.23 19.46
N GLY A 291 2.50 7.81 20.67
CA GLY A 291 2.35 6.43 21.16
C GLY A 291 0.90 5.92 21.20
N SER A 292 -0.08 6.82 21.27
CA SER A 292 -1.50 6.48 21.18
C SER A 292 -1.96 6.15 19.75
N TYR A 293 -1.19 6.48 18.72
CA TYR A 293 -1.60 6.35 17.32
C TYR A 293 -1.16 5.06 16.62
N PHE A 294 -0.08 4.43 17.08
CA PHE A 294 0.45 3.21 16.45
C PHE A 294 0.37 2.01 17.41
N GLN A 295 0.29 0.82 16.82
CA GLN A 295 0.16 -0.44 17.56
C GLN A 295 1.49 -1.20 17.58
N TYR A 296 2.33 -0.96 16.58
CA TYR A 296 3.57 -1.69 16.36
C TYR A 296 4.77 -0.74 16.30
N TYR A 297 5.92 -1.17 16.80
CA TYR A 297 7.18 -0.46 16.63
C TYR A 297 8.28 -1.40 16.15
N GLU A 298 8.81 -1.13 14.97
CA GLU A 298 9.95 -1.81 14.38
C GLU A 298 11.25 -1.31 15.04
N VAL A 299 12.01 -2.23 15.64
CA VAL A 299 13.21 -1.88 16.43
C VAL A 299 14.27 -1.17 15.59
N ASP A 300 14.49 -1.62 14.36
CA ASP A 300 15.49 -1.08 13.43
C ASP A 300 15.17 -1.53 11.99
N ASN A 301 15.75 -0.84 11.02
CA ASN A 301 15.60 -1.15 9.61
C ASN A 301 16.91 -1.70 9.06
N GLU A 302 16.91 -2.97 8.67
CA GLU A 302 18.02 -3.63 7.96
C GLU A 302 19.40 -3.51 8.66
N PRO A 303 19.52 -3.87 9.94
CA PRO A 303 20.77 -3.76 10.71
C PRO A 303 22.03 -4.26 9.98
N GLY A 304 21.94 -5.39 9.29
CA GLY A 304 23.04 -6.03 8.58
C GLY A 304 23.49 -5.22 7.36
N LEU A 305 22.53 -4.65 6.61
CA LEU A 305 22.83 -3.82 5.45
C LEU A 305 23.50 -2.51 5.89
N PHE A 306 23.01 -1.88 6.95
CA PHE A 306 23.48 -0.56 7.40
C PHE A 306 24.51 -0.58 8.51
N ASN A 307 25.13 -1.74 8.77
CA ASN A 307 26.15 -1.93 9.80
C ASN A 307 25.71 -1.43 11.18
N ARG A 308 24.54 -1.90 11.66
CA ARG A 308 23.98 -1.56 12.96
C ARG A 308 24.30 -2.60 14.02
N SER A 309 24.42 -2.13 15.26
CA SER A 309 24.79 -2.95 16.41
C SER A 309 23.61 -3.72 16.99
N LYS A 310 23.80 -5.02 17.18
CA LYS A 310 22.87 -5.90 17.90
C LYS A 310 22.64 -5.42 19.32
N ALA A 311 23.69 -4.98 20.01
CA ALA A 311 23.58 -4.50 21.39
C ALA A 311 22.67 -3.27 21.50
N VAL A 312 22.78 -2.34 20.53
CA VAL A 312 21.89 -1.17 20.45
C VAL A 312 20.44 -1.59 20.21
N ASN A 313 20.23 -2.53 19.29
CA ASN A 313 18.91 -3.08 18.99
C ASN A 313 18.25 -3.72 20.22
N LEU A 314 18.99 -4.51 21.00
CA LEU A 314 18.53 -5.11 22.24
C LEU A 314 18.19 -4.06 23.31
N ALA A 315 19.04 -3.03 23.47
CA ALA A 315 18.78 -1.93 24.41
C ALA A 315 17.52 -1.12 24.04
N ILE A 316 17.25 -0.93 22.74
CA ILE A 316 16.02 -0.32 22.25
C ILE A 316 14.81 -1.21 22.58
N ALA A 317 14.86 -2.51 22.29
CA ALA A 317 13.77 -3.42 22.63
C ALA A 317 13.50 -3.49 24.14
N GLU A 318 14.55 -3.48 24.96
CA GLU A 318 14.39 -3.42 26.42
C GLU A 318 13.68 -2.13 26.86
N TRP A 319 14.09 -0.98 26.31
CA TRP A 319 13.43 0.30 26.58
C TRP A 319 11.96 0.29 26.13
N LEU A 320 11.66 -0.22 24.92
CA LEU A 320 10.29 -0.31 24.41
C LEU A 320 9.41 -1.16 25.32
N ASN A 321 9.93 -2.29 25.82
CA ASN A 321 9.19 -3.19 26.69
C ASN A 321 8.99 -2.68 28.12
N LYS A 322 9.92 -1.86 28.63
CA LYS A 322 9.84 -1.31 29.99
C LYS A 322 9.18 0.06 30.05
N GLU A 323 9.73 1.03 29.33
CA GLU A 323 9.30 2.44 29.36
C GLU A 323 8.26 2.71 28.26
N GLY A 324 8.48 2.19 27.04
CA GLY A 324 7.56 2.37 25.92
C GLY A 324 6.15 1.84 26.22
N LYS A 325 6.04 0.63 26.76
CA LYS A 325 4.77 0.01 27.19
C LYS A 325 4.12 0.69 28.41
N GLN A 326 4.85 1.49 29.20
CA GLN A 326 4.21 2.33 30.23
C GLN A 326 3.48 3.51 29.59
N ILE A 327 4.03 4.09 28.51
CA ILE A 327 3.43 5.21 27.79
C ILE A 327 2.32 4.73 26.84
N ALA A 328 2.54 3.59 26.16
CA ALA A 328 1.62 2.97 25.22
C ALA A 328 1.40 1.48 25.57
N PRO A 329 0.50 1.16 26.53
CA PRO A 329 0.32 -0.21 27.03
C PRO A 329 -0.11 -1.26 25.99
N HIS A 330 -0.66 -0.81 24.86
CA HIS A 330 -1.07 -1.67 23.75
C HIS A 330 0.06 -2.00 22.77
N LEU A 331 1.24 -1.39 22.92
CA LEU A 331 2.35 -1.53 22.00
C LEU A 331 2.79 -2.99 21.86
N GLN A 332 2.97 -3.43 20.61
CA GLN A 332 3.72 -4.63 20.28
C GLN A 332 5.05 -4.27 19.61
N THR A 333 6.13 -4.81 20.15
CA THR A 333 7.49 -4.64 19.62
C THR A 333 7.75 -5.62 18.48
N VAL A 334 8.34 -5.14 17.40
CA VAL A 334 8.60 -5.92 16.19
C VAL A 334 10.11 -6.02 16.01
N ALA A 335 10.60 -7.24 15.76
CA ALA A 335 11.99 -7.47 15.40
C ALA A 335 12.43 -6.55 14.24
N PRO A 336 13.72 -6.21 14.14
CA PRO A 336 14.22 -5.42 13.02
C PRO A 336 13.78 -5.97 11.66
N GLY A 337 13.58 -5.07 10.70
CA GLY A 337 13.37 -5.41 9.30
C GLY A 337 14.58 -6.16 8.75
N TRP A 338 14.59 -7.49 8.86
CA TRP A 338 15.77 -8.28 8.57
C TRP A 338 16.07 -8.30 7.07
N THR A 339 17.34 -8.05 6.73
CA THR A 339 17.92 -8.36 5.40
C THR A 339 18.67 -9.68 5.39
N TYR A 340 19.00 -10.14 6.59
CA TYR A 340 19.73 -11.35 6.88
C TYR A 340 21.17 -11.35 6.37
N TRP A 341 21.84 -10.23 6.10
CA TRP A 341 23.19 -10.24 5.48
C TRP A 341 24.18 -11.19 6.20
N PRO A 342 24.94 -12.04 5.46
CA PRO A 342 26.06 -12.79 6.01
C PRO A 342 27.18 -11.86 6.47
N LYS A 343 28.26 -12.46 6.98
CA LYS A 343 29.53 -11.77 7.21
C LYS A 343 30.02 -11.03 5.96
N TYR A 344 30.75 -9.94 6.18
CA TYR A 344 31.22 -9.06 5.12
C TYR A 344 32.03 -9.78 4.03
N LYS A 345 31.69 -9.41 2.79
CA LYS A 345 32.37 -9.68 1.51
C LYS A 345 32.14 -8.51 0.55
N GLU A 346 32.93 -8.40 -0.51
CA GLU A 346 32.76 -7.33 -1.54
C GLU A 346 31.34 -7.31 -2.14
N ASP A 347 30.71 -8.47 -2.35
CA ASP A 347 29.35 -8.58 -2.88
C ASP A 347 28.23 -8.47 -1.83
N SER A 348 28.57 -8.10 -0.58
CA SER A 348 27.62 -8.02 0.53
C SER A 348 27.11 -6.60 0.82
N CYS A 349 27.08 -6.20 2.09
CA CYS A 349 26.69 -4.86 2.56
C CYS A 349 27.72 -3.75 2.23
N GLU A 350 28.61 -3.95 1.23
CA GLU A 350 29.73 -3.06 0.92
C GLU A 350 29.27 -1.64 0.60
N LYS A 351 28.23 -1.50 -0.23
CA LYS A 351 27.71 -0.21 -0.69
C LYS A 351 27.17 0.68 0.44
N SER A 352 26.89 0.09 1.60
CA SER A 352 26.32 0.76 2.76
C SER A 352 27.36 1.03 3.87
N GLN A 353 28.62 0.62 3.68
CA GLN A 353 29.68 0.83 4.66
C GLN A 353 30.06 2.31 4.77
N ARG A 354 30.34 2.75 6.01
CA ARG A 354 30.89 4.09 6.30
C ARG A 354 32.18 3.94 7.10
N GLY A 355 33.23 4.65 6.70
CA GLY A 355 34.54 4.60 7.38
C GLY A 355 35.38 3.36 7.01
N GLY A 356 36.33 3.00 7.88
CA GLY A 356 37.31 1.94 7.59
C GLY A 356 36.94 0.52 8.04
N VAL A 357 35.87 0.35 8.83
CA VAL A 357 35.43 -0.97 9.31
C VAL A 357 34.61 -1.65 8.22
N ARG A 358 34.90 -2.92 7.95
CA ARG A 358 34.24 -3.75 6.93
C ARG A 358 33.47 -4.88 7.59
N GLN A 359 32.19 -4.65 7.87
CA GLN A 359 31.32 -5.61 8.56
C GLN A 359 29.84 -5.39 8.19
N CYS A 360 29.05 -6.47 8.17
CA CYS A 360 27.60 -6.44 7.96
C CYS A 360 26.88 -6.59 9.30
N GLY A 361 26.79 -5.47 10.01
CA GLY A 361 26.28 -5.41 11.39
C GLY A 361 27.39 -5.59 12.42
N ASP A 362 27.05 -5.33 13.67
CA ASP A 362 27.95 -5.50 14.81
C ASP A 362 27.31 -6.43 15.86
N PRO A 363 27.80 -7.68 16.01
CA PRO A 363 28.97 -8.26 15.34
C PRO A 363 28.70 -8.63 13.87
N ASP A 364 29.76 -8.77 13.06
CA ASP A 364 29.66 -9.05 11.62
C ASP A 364 28.79 -10.29 11.31
N GLY A 365 27.77 -10.10 10.47
CA GLY A 365 26.86 -11.14 10.00
C GLY A 365 25.86 -11.66 11.03
N TRP A 366 25.63 -10.92 12.13
CA TRP A 366 24.75 -11.38 13.21
C TRP A 366 23.32 -11.66 12.78
N GLU A 367 22.79 -10.98 11.76
CA GLU A 367 21.45 -11.27 11.23
C GLU A 367 21.36 -12.62 10.52
N ARG A 368 22.47 -13.13 9.95
CA ARG A 368 22.48 -14.47 9.31
C ARG A 368 22.62 -15.60 10.33
N ASP A 369 23.07 -15.27 11.54
CA ASP A 369 23.26 -16.23 12.63
C ASP A 369 21.94 -16.46 13.40
N PRO A 370 21.34 -17.66 13.32
CA PRO A 370 20.06 -17.93 13.97
C PRO A 370 20.14 -17.84 15.51
N ALA A 371 21.29 -18.14 16.12
CA ALA A 371 21.43 -18.04 17.57
C ALA A 371 21.44 -16.59 18.03
N GLN A 372 22.07 -15.71 17.25
CA GLN A 372 22.09 -14.27 17.53
C GLN A 372 20.74 -13.61 17.24
N ARG A 373 20.06 -13.97 16.15
CA ARG A 373 18.68 -13.52 15.92
C ARG A 373 17.73 -14.00 17.01
N LEU A 374 17.87 -15.25 17.49
CA LEU A 374 17.01 -15.79 18.54
C LEU A 374 17.08 -14.96 19.85
N GLU A 375 18.21 -14.32 20.14
CA GLU A 375 18.34 -13.38 21.25
C GLU A 375 17.42 -12.16 21.06
N MET A 376 17.43 -11.56 19.87
CA MET A 376 16.55 -10.45 19.50
C MET A 376 15.08 -10.87 19.44
N GLU A 377 14.80 -12.07 18.93
CA GLU A 377 13.45 -12.62 18.84
C GLU A 377 12.84 -12.85 20.22
N LYS A 378 13.64 -13.16 21.25
CA LYS A 378 13.15 -13.24 22.64
C LYS A 378 12.81 -11.88 23.25
N ALA A 379 13.42 -10.81 22.74
CA ALA A 379 13.23 -9.45 23.24
C ALA A 379 12.07 -8.71 22.56
N THR A 380 11.41 -9.29 21.55
CA THR A 380 10.35 -8.66 20.78
C THR A 380 9.07 -9.50 20.78
N ASP A 381 7.92 -8.86 20.60
CA ASP A 381 6.62 -9.53 20.57
C ASP A 381 6.35 -10.22 19.22
N LEU A 382 6.80 -9.60 18.11
CA LEU A 382 6.66 -10.12 16.74
C LEU A 382 8.03 -10.33 16.09
N THR A 383 8.11 -11.32 15.19
CA THR A 383 9.23 -11.46 14.24
C THR A 383 8.94 -10.62 12.98
N ASN A 384 9.95 -10.48 12.13
CA ASN A 384 9.93 -9.67 10.91
C ASN A 384 10.78 -10.36 9.83
N GLY A 385 10.98 -9.71 8.69
CA GLY A 385 11.88 -10.13 7.62
C GLY A 385 11.51 -9.50 6.30
N HIS A 386 12.31 -8.54 5.83
CA HIS A 386 12.11 -7.91 4.54
C HIS A 386 12.20 -8.95 3.42
N SER A 387 11.37 -8.78 2.39
CA SER A 387 11.33 -9.74 1.29
C SER A 387 11.05 -9.11 -0.07
N TYR A 388 11.84 -9.48 -1.06
CA TYR A 388 11.79 -8.88 -2.38
C TYR A 388 11.87 -9.94 -3.47
N GLY A 389 10.86 -9.99 -4.34
CA GLY A 389 10.72 -11.02 -5.37
C GLY A 389 10.61 -12.42 -4.76
N ASP A 390 11.51 -13.32 -5.16
CA ASP A 390 11.57 -14.68 -4.64
C ASP A 390 12.43 -14.81 -3.38
N SER A 391 12.93 -13.70 -2.81
CA SER A 391 13.88 -13.77 -1.71
C SER A 391 13.32 -14.52 -0.51
N TYR A 392 12.00 -14.49 -0.24
CA TYR A 392 11.38 -15.21 0.89
C TYR A 392 11.81 -16.69 0.97
N ILE A 393 12.02 -17.38 -0.16
CA ILE A 393 12.36 -18.81 -0.23
C ILE A 393 13.83 -19.11 -0.53
N ALA A 394 14.71 -18.11 -0.55
CA ALA A 394 16.13 -18.34 -0.76
C ALA A 394 16.69 -19.27 0.34
N LYS A 395 17.45 -20.31 -0.04
CA LYS A 395 18.01 -21.29 0.93
C LYS A 395 18.74 -20.60 2.08
N ASN A 396 19.60 -19.66 1.71
CA ASN A 396 20.21 -18.69 2.60
C ASN A 396 19.78 -17.33 2.07
N GLY A 397 19.26 -16.46 2.91
CA GLY A 397 18.79 -15.15 2.45
C GLY A 397 17.36 -14.87 2.81
N GLY A 398 16.54 -15.91 2.80
CA GLY A 398 15.12 -15.71 2.68
C GLY A 398 14.38 -15.48 3.96
N SER A 399 13.49 -14.50 3.95
CA SER A 399 12.68 -14.14 5.12
C SER A 399 11.93 -15.33 5.71
N PHE A 400 11.37 -16.20 4.87
CA PHE A 400 10.63 -17.37 5.34
C PHE A 400 11.57 -18.47 5.84
N THR A 401 12.58 -18.84 5.06
CA THR A 401 13.54 -19.93 5.40
C THR A 401 14.42 -19.58 6.60
N GLU A 402 14.87 -18.33 6.72
CA GLU A 402 15.69 -17.86 7.83
C GLU A 402 14.90 -17.78 9.14
N ASN A 403 13.62 -17.44 9.10
CA ASN A 403 12.78 -17.50 10.29
C ASN A 403 12.53 -18.94 10.74
N LEU A 404 12.27 -19.87 9.81
CA LEU A 404 12.20 -21.30 10.15
C LEU A 404 13.50 -21.81 10.76
N LYS A 405 14.65 -21.38 10.24
CA LYS A 405 15.95 -21.72 10.81
C LYS A 405 16.15 -21.22 12.24
N THR A 406 15.73 -19.98 12.53
CA THR A 406 15.82 -19.42 13.89
C THR A 406 14.92 -20.10 14.88
N PHE A 407 13.71 -20.46 14.46
CA PHE A 407 12.73 -21.12 15.33
C PHE A 407 12.80 -22.64 15.30
N ASN A 408 13.74 -23.21 14.55
CA ASN A 408 13.93 -24.65 14.38
C ASN A 408 12.69 -25.37 13.80
N GLY A 409 12.07 -24.74 12.79
CA GLY A 409 10.89 -25.24 12.06
C GLY A 409 9.56 -24.67 12.56
N SER A 410 8.48 -25.27 12.07
CA SER A 410 7.09 -24.88 12.35
C SER A 410 6.18 -26.11 12.32
N ASN A 411 5.31 -26.23 13.32
CA ASN A 411 4.32 -27.33 13.42
C ASN A 411 2.92 -26.91 13.00
N ASP A 412 2.56 -25.63 13.20
CA ASP A 412 1.29 -25.06 12.75
C ASP A 412 1.44 -23.53 12.62
N GLY A 413 1.95 -23.07 11.48
CA GLY A 413 2.36 -21.68 11.29
C GLY A 413 3.67 -21.34 12.00
N LEU A 414 4.17 -20.12 11.79
CA LEU A 414 5.43 -19.70 12.41
C LEU A 414 5.29 -19.66 13.95
N PRO A 415 6.32 -20.09 14.72
CA PRO A 415 6.28 -20.08 16.19
C PRO A 415 6.29 -18.69 16.84
N LYS A 416 6.12 -17.63 16.06
CA LYS A 416 5.97 -16.24 16.50
C LYS A 416 5.26 -15.47 15.38
N LYS A 417 4.33 -14.58 15.74
CA LYS A 417 3.61 -13.76 14.77
C LYS A 417 4.59 -12.92 13.96
N MET A 418 4.37 -12.86 12.66
CA MET A 418 5.25 -12.19 11.71
C MET A 418 4.57 -10.95 11.13
N LEU A 419 5.20 -9.79 11.34
CA LEU A 419 4.93 -8.57 10.59
C LEU A 419 6.10 -8.32 9.64
N VAL A 420 5.89 -8.53 8.34
CA VAL A 420 6.85 -8.14 7.31
C VAL A 420 6.69 -6.65 7.04
N THR A 421 7.61 -5.84 7.52
CA THR A 421 7.52 -4.37 7.41
C THR A 421 7.82 -3.86 6.00
N GLU A 422 8.47 -4.68 5.16
CA GLU A 422 8.68 -4.38 3.75
C GLU A 422 8.61 -5.66 2.89
N PHE A 423 7.71 -5.67 1.92
CA PHE A 423 7.78 -6.58 0.78
C PHE A 423 7.71 -5.84 -0.55
N GLY A 424 8.22 -6.45 -1.61
CA GLY A 424 8.11 -5.91 -2.96
C GLY A 424 8.63 -6.86 -4.03
N THR A 425 8.79 -6.35 -5.25
CA THR A 425 9.55 -7.08 -6.28
C THR A 425 11.06 -7.03 -5.98
N SER A 426 11.88 -7.88 -6.59
CA SER A 426 13.35 -7.78 -6.55
C SER A 426 13.89 -6.69 -7.49
N ASP A 427 15.20 -6.40 -7.46
CA ASP A 427 15.88 -5.51 -8.42
C ASP A 427 15.68 -5.94 -9.88
N THR A 428 15.49 -7.24 -10.15
CA THR A 428 15.22 -7.74 -11.50
C THR A 428 13.76 -7.53 -11.90
N HIS A 429 12.85 -7.38 -10.94
CA HIS A 429 11.40 -7.32 -11.13
C HIS A 429 10.81 -8.51 -11.91
N LEU A 430 11.46 -9.67 -11.92
CA LEU A 430 11.03 -10.84 -12.70
C LEU A 430 10.83 -12.06 -11.82
N ASP A 431 9.74 -12.79 -12.05
CA ASP A 431 9.50 -14.12 -11.46
C ASP A 431 10.46 -15.14 -12.07
N ASP A 432 10.72 -16.24 -11.37
CA ASP A 432 11.57 -17.31 -11.89
C ASP A 432 10.96 -17.91 -13.17
N TYR A 433 11.78 -18.07 -14.20
CA TYR A 433 11.35 -18.57 -15.50
C TYR A 433 10.83 -20.01 -15.43
N HIS A 434 11.29 -20.82 -14.46
CA HIS A 434 10.84 -22.21 -14.37
C HIS A 434 9.36 -22.31 -14.00
N TYR A 435 8.77 -21.31 -13.33
CA TYR A 435 7.35 -21.34 -12.95
C TYR A 435 6.41 -21.10 -14.14
N GLY A 436 6.93 -20.94 -15.36
CA GLY A 436 6.09 -20.84 -16.54
C GLY A 436 5.28 -19.55 -16.62
N ALA A 437 5.73 -18.49 -15.95
CA ALA A 437 5.08 -17.18 -15.98
C ALA A 437 5.11 -16.58 -17.39
N LYS A 438 3.93 -16.34 -17.97
CA LYS A 438 3.70 -15.64 -19.24
C LYS A 438 3.97 -14.13 -19.08
N GLU A 439 3.65 -13.58 -17.91
CA GLU A 439 3.88 -12.19 -17.52
C GLU A 439 4.76 -12.16 -16.25
N ARG A 440 6.08 -12.30 -16.44
CA ARG A 440 7.04 -12.49 -15.33
C ARG A 440 7.09 -11.33 -14.34
N THR A 441 6.81 -10.11 -14.77
CA THR A 441 6.76 -8.90 -13.93
C THR A 441 5.57 -8.92 -12.98
N SER A 442 4.37 -9.15 -13.51
CA SER A 442 3.15 -9.30 -12.73
C SER A 442 3.20 -10.54 -11.84
N ALA A 443 3.69 -11.66 -12.36
CA ALA A 443 3.86 -12.91 -11.61
C ALA A 443 4.78 -12.75 -10.38
N ALA A 444 5.84 -11.93 -10.47
CA ALA A 444 6.77 -11.73 -9.36
C ALA A 444 6.06 -11.11 -8.15
N PHE A 445 5.26 -10.06 -8.39
CA PHE A 445 4.53 -9.35 -7.35
C PHE A 445 3.34 -10.16 -6.82
N ASP A 446 2.63 -10.87 -7.70
CA ASP A 446 1.57 -11.82 -7.32
C ASP A 446 2.09 -12.94 -6.42
N ARG A 447 3.18 -13.61 -6.82
CA ARG A 447 3.73 -14.75 -6.07
C ARG A 447 4.21 -14.35 -4.69
N ILE A 448 4.95 -13.24 -4.56
CA ILE A 448 5.41 -12.79 -3.25
C ILE A 448 4.25 -12.41 -2.35
N MET A 449 3.21 -11.73 -2.85
CA MET A 449 2.06 -11.38 -2.04
C MET A 449 1.29 -12.62 -1.59
N ARG A 450 1.06 -13.59 -2.49
CA ARG A 450 0.46 -14.89 -2.15
C ARG A 450 1.30 -15.67 -1.13
N ALA A 451 2.63 -15.62 -1.23
CA ALA A 451 3.52 -16.24 -0.26
C ALA A 451 3.25 -15.70 1.15
N HIS A 452 3.21 -14.38 1.30
CA HIS A 452 3.00 -13.71 2.58
C HIS A 452 1.59 -13.96 3.13
N ILE A 453 0.56 -14.01 2.27
CA ILE A 453 -0.79 -14.48 2.67
C ILE A 453 -0.71 -15.91 3.23
N GLY A 454 0.14 -16.75 2.65
CA GLY A 454 0.29 -18.15 3.03
C GLY A 454 0.96 -18.38 4.38
N TYR A 455 1.94 -17.56 4.80
CA TYR A 455 2.72 -17.81 6.03
C TYR A 455 2.79 -16.67 7.06
N ALA A 456 2.60 -15.41 6.67
CA ALA A 456 2.72 -14.26 7.57
C ALA A 456 1.35 -13.86 8.15
N ASP A 457 1.37 -13.14 9.27
CA ASP A 457 0.17 -12.56 9.88
C ASP A 457 -0.10 -11.17 9.32
N MET A 458 0.96 -10.42 9.02
CA MET A 458 0.89 -9.05 8.56
C MET A 458 2.04 -8.76 7.61
N PHE A 459 1.79 -7.97 6.55
CA PHE A 459 2.84 -7.63 5.59
C PHE A 459 2.55 -6.32 4.87
N VAL A 460 3.56 -5.45 4.76
CA VAL A 460 3.42 -4.09 4.21
C VAL A 460 4.28 -3.95 2.97
N GLN A 461 3.69 -3.52 1.85
CA GLN A 461 4.43 -3.25 0.62
C GLN A 461 5.36 -2.07 0.87
N HIS A 462 6.61 -2.16 0.39
CA HIS A 462 7.70 -1.25 0.71
C HIS A 462 7.29 0.22 0.68
N ALA A 463 6.75 0.70 -0.45
CA ALA A 463 6.20 2.05 -0.58
C ALA A 463 5.35 2.22 -1.85
N ALA A 464 4.28 3.01 -1.73
CA ALA A 464 3.35 3.32 -2.80
C ALA A 464 3.99 4.17 -3.91
N PHE A 465 4.91 5.06 -3.53
CA PHE A 465 5.65 5.96 -4.40
C PHE A 465 7.16 5.76 -4.20
N PHE A 466 7.76 4.90 -5.01
CA PHE A 466 9.18 4.57 -4.86
C PHE A 466 9.85 4.19 -6.18
N TYR A 467 11.12 4.54 -6.34
CA TYR A 467 11.87 4.26 -7.55
C TYR A 467 11.95 2.75 -7.83
N ASN A 468 11.55 2.31 -9.02
CA ASN A 468 11.50 0.91 -9.48
C ASN A 468 10.47 -0.02 -8.78
N TYR A 469 10.16 0.22 -7.51
CA TYR A 469 9.28 -0.63 -6.68
C TYR A 469 7.85 -0.10 -6.52
N SER A 470 7.54 1.04 -7.15
CA SER A 470 6.30 1.77 -6.99
C SER A 470 5.03 0.98 -7.31
N LEU A 471 3.94 1.39 -6.66
CA LEU A 471 2.57 1.08 -7.05
C LEU A 471 2.02 2.16 -8.00
N PHE A 472 2.35 3.42 -7.74
CA PHE A 472 1.85 4.59 -8.48
C PHE A 472 2.98 5.37 -9.15
N GLN A 473 2.65 6.21 -10.13
CA GLN A 473 3.64 7.00 -10.85
C GLN A 473 4.45 7.87 -9.87
N PHE A 474 5.77 7.74 -9.93
CA PHE A 474 6.69 8.42 -9.01
C PHE A 474 7.65 9.37 -9.75
N LYS A 475 7.81 9.21 -11.08
CA LYS A 475 8.77 9.97 -11.87
C LYS A 475 8.34 11.42 -12.00
N ASN A 476 9.20 12.35 -11.61
CA ASN A 476 8.97 13.80 -11.65
C ASN A 476 7.73 14.26 -10.86
N VAL A 477 7.18 13.43 -9.97
CA VAL A 477 6.04 13.80 -9.13
C VAL A 477 6.55 14.27 -7.75
N SER A 478 6.00 15.38 -7.26
CA SER A 478 6.07 15.80 -5.86
C SER A 478 4.66 15.77 -5.32
N LEU A 479 4.40 14.97 -4.28
CA LEU A 479 3.04 14.82 -3.74
C LEU A 479 2.48 16.12 -3.16
N LYS A 480 3.31 17.12 -2.88
CA LYS A 480 2.84 18.43 -2.41
C LYS A 480 2.09 19.22 -3.47
N ASN A 481 2.49 19.07 -4.73
CA ASN A 481 1.97 19.87 -5.85
C ASN A 481 1.15 19.01 -6.82
N HIS A 482 0.88 17.77 -6.43
CA HIS A 482 0.18 16.79 -7.23
C HIS A 482 -1.25 16.63 -6.70
N ASP A 483 -2.22 16.61 -7.62
CA ASP A 483 -3.63 16.38 -7.29
C ASP A 483 -3.85 14.88 -7.02
N PRO A 484 -4.24 14.48 -5.80
CA PRO A 484 -4.46 13.06 -5.49
C PRO A 484 -5.45 12.37 -6.43
N ALA A 485 -6.46 13.08 -6.95
CA ALA A 485 -7.45 12.51 -7.88
C ALA A 485 -6.84 12.11 -9.23
N LYS A 486 -5.72 12.75 -9.61
CA LYS A 486 -4.97 12.47 -10.83
C LYS A 486 -3.84 11.48 -10.63
N THR A 487 -3.76 10.83 -9.45
CA THR A 487 -2.73 9.83 -9.20
C THR A 487 -2.86 8.69 -10.21
N GLU A 488 -1.77 8.40 -10.91
CA GLU A 488 -1.71 7.37 -11.94
C GLU A 488 -1.09 6.07 -11.40
N VAL A 489 -1.57 4.95 -11.89
CA VAL A 489 -0.96 3.63 -11.70
C VAL A 489 0.41 3.58 -12.40
N TYR A 490 1.40 2.95 -11.77
CA TYR A 490 2.68 2.65 -12.42
C TYR A 490 2.65 1.25 -13.03
N TYR A 491 2.91 1.18 -14.35
CA TYR A 491 3.10 -0.05 -15.10
C TYR A 491 4.60 -0.30 -15.33
N THR A 492 5.06 -1.53 -15.08
CA THR A 492 6.45 -1.94 -15.38
C THR A 492 6.62 -2.16 -16.89
N LYS A 493 5.56 -2.63 -17.55
CA LYS A 493 5.46 -2.88 -18.99
C LYS A 493 4.06 -2.56 -19.50
N GLU A 494 3.97 -2.13 -20.75
CA GLU A 494 2.69 -1.91 -21.43
C GLU A 494 1.86 -3.21 -21.53
N ASN A 495 0.54 -3.10 -21.34
CA ASN A 495 -0.44 -4.19 -21.42
C ASN A 495 -0.21 -5.35 -20.42
N GLU A 496 0.45 -5.09 -19.30
CA GLU A 496 0.52 -6.03 -18.17
C GLU A 496 -0.46 -5.63 -17.08
N ASP A 497 -0.80 -6.56 -16.19
CA ASP A 497 -1.55 -6.21 -15.00
C ASP A 497 -0.66 -5.50 -13.97
N SER A 498 -1.11 -4.33 -13.50
CA SER A 498 -0.32 -3.49 -12.60
C SER A 498 -0.19 -4.09 -11.19
N ARG A 499 0.81 -3.62 -10.44
CA ARG A 499 0.94 -3.97 -9.02
C ARG A 499 -0.24 -3.48 -8.18
N VAL A 500 -0.88 -2.37 -8.57
CA VAL A 500 -2.10 -1.86 -7.93
C VAL A 500 -3.25 -2.84 -8.15
N SER A 501 -3.45 -3.31 -9.38
CA SER A 501 -4.48 -4.29 -9.72
C SER A 501 -4.28 -5.61 -8.96
N ILE A 502 -3.05 -6.14 -8.94
CA ILE A 502 -2.69 -7.36 -8.20
C ILE A 502 -2.95 -7.18 -6.70
N MET A 503 -2.40 -6.11 -6.12
CA MET A 503 -2.55 -5.84 -4.68
C MET A 503 -4.01 -5.65 -4.32
N ARG A 504 -4.78 -4.92 -5.12
CA ARG A 504 -6.21 -4.71 -4.89
C ARG A 504 -6.97 -6.03 -4.93
N ARG A 505 -6.76 -6.87 -5.96
CA ARG A 505 -7.42 -8.18 -6.08
C ARG A 505 -7.21 -9.03 -4.83
N LEU A 506 -5.96 -9.13 -4.38
CA LEU A 506 -5.60 -9.94 -3.21
C LEU A 506 -6.04 -9.28 -1.90
N SER A 507 -5.93 -7.96 -1.73
CA SER A 507 -6.44 -7.25 -0.54
C SER A 507 -7.95 -7.39 -0.39
N LEU A 508 -8.70 -7.31 -1.49
CA LEU A 508 -10.16 -7.47 -1.46
C LEU A 508 -10.58 -8.91 -1.15
N ALA A 509 -9.78 -9.89 -1.55
CA ALA A 509 -10.06 -11.29 -1.24
C ALA A 509 -9.68 -11.62 0.21
N TYR A 510 -8.49 -11.22 0.67
CA TYR A 510 -7.87 -11.74 1.91
C TYR A 510 -7.84 -10.75 3.08
N ALA A 511 -7.80 -9.43 2.81
CA ALA A 511 -7.54 -8.37 3.80
C ALA A 511 -8.73 -7.40 3.99
N THR A 512 -9.95 -7.87 3.77
CA THR A 512 -11.18 -7.07 3.99
C THR A 512 -11.98 -7.63 5.17
N HIS A 513 -11.65 -7.17 6.38
CA HIS A 513 -12.16 -7.71 7.64
C HIS A 513 -13.48 -7.10 8.09
N GLY A 514 -14.27 -7.90 8.80
CA GLY A 514 -15.56 -7.53 9.36
C GLY A 514 -16.49 -8.73 9.47
N ALA A 515 -17.61 -8.56 10.16
CA ALA A 515 -18.59 -9.64 10.28
C ALA A 515 -19.16 -9.97 8.89
N PRO A 516 -19.14 -11.24 8.44
CA PRO A 516 -19.68 -11.62 7.13
C PRO A 516 -21.16 -11.26 6.99
N LEU A 517 -21.53 -10.73 5.83
CA LEU A 517 -22.92 -10.50 5.44
C LEU A 517 -23.45 -11.68 4.63
N SER A 518 -24.70 -12.06 4.89
CA SER A 518 -25.41 -13.02 4.06
C SER A 518 -25.55 -12.52 2.62
N TYR A 519 -25.32 -13.40 1.66
CA TYR A 519 -25.50 -13.10 0.25
C TYR A 519 -25.95 -14.32 -0.56
N ARG A 520 -26.52 -14.07 -1.74
CA ARG A 520 -26.88 -15.12 -2.71
C ARG A 520 -26.55 -14.69 -4.13
N LEU A 521 -25.84 -15.53 -4.88
CA LEU A 521 -25.64 -15.34 -6.31
C LEU A 521 -26.98 -15.50 -7.05
N LEU A 522 -27.31 -14.53 -7.90
CA LEU A 522 -28.52 -14.54 -8.73
C LEU A 522 -28.29 -15.25 -10.06
N ASN A 523 -27.03 -15.34 -10.50
CA ASN A 523 -26.61 -16.00 -11.74
C ASN A 523 -25.69 -17.21 -11.47
N LYS A 524 -25.96 -17.98 -10.41
CA LYS A 524 -25.16 -19.14 -9.96
C LYS A 524 -24.75 -20.08 -11.10
N SER A 525 -25.67 -20.43 -12.02
CA SER A 525 -25.36 -21.33 -13.13
C SER A 525 -24.29 -20.80 -14.10
N ALA A 526 -24.21 -19.47 -14.29
CA ALA A 526 -23.20 -18.86 -15.15
C ALA A 526 -21.81 -18.81 -14.48
N LEU A 527 -21.78 -18.78 -13.15
CA LEU A 527 -20.56 -18.75 -12.34
C LEU A 527 -20.18 -20.12 -11.77
N ALA A 528 -20.88 -21.19 -12.16
CA ALA A 528 -20.61 -22.53 -11.70
C ALA A 528 -19.17 -22.92 -12.01
N ASP A 529 -18.42 -23.33 -10.99
CA ASP A 529 -17.02 -23.74 -11.06
C ASP A 529 -16.05 -22.65 -11.56
N LYS A 530 -16.47 -21.39 -11.56
CA LYS A 530 -15.64 -20.22 -11.88
C LYS A 530 -14.94 -19.67 -10.65
N LEU A 531 -13.74 -19.13 -10.84
CA LEU A 531 -12.92 -18.50 -9.81
C LEU A 531 -13.39 -17.06 -9.53
N VAL A 532 -14.67 -16.89 -9.24
CA VAL A 532 -15.28 -15.61 -8.90
C VAL A 532 -15.65 -15.61 -7.42
N TYR A 533 -15.10 -14.67 -6.68
CA TYR A 533 -15.29 -14.58 -5.24
C TYR A 533 -16.11 -13.35 -4.84
N VAL A 534 -17.03 -13.55 -3.90
CA VAL A 534 -17.80 -12.48 -3.25
C VAL A 534 -17.43 -12.42 -1.78
N ARG A 535 -17.00 -11.24 -1.33
CA ARG A 535 -16.74 -10.97 0.09
C ARG A 535 -17.48 -9.71 0.51
N ALA A 536 -18.52 -9.89 1.32
CA ALA A 536 -19.33 -8.81 1.86
C ALA A 536 -19.24 -8.80 3.39
N VAL A 537 -18.86 -7.66 3.99
CA VAL A 537 -18.64 -7.54 5.44
C VAL A 537 -19.24 -6.26 6.03
N ASP A 538 -19.65 -6.34 7.30
CA ASP A 538 -19.99 -5.22 8.17
C ASP A 538 -18.82 -4.95 9.11
N THR A 539 -18.18 -3.78 8.94
CA THR A 539 -17.01 -3.40 9.75
C THR A 539 -17.41 -2.85 11.12
N SER A 540 -18.71 -2.59 11.38
CA SER A 540 -19.20 -2.08 12.68
C SER A 540 -19.03 -3.04 13.84
N LYS A 541 -18.70 -4.31 13.53
CA LYS A 541 -18.45 -5.37 14.49
C LYS A 541 -16.96 -5.57 14.78
N LEU A 542 -16.07 -4.86 14.09
CA LEU A 542 -14.65 -4.88 14.40
C LEU A 542 -14.42 -4.31 15.80
N THR A 543 -13.49 -4.93 16.52
CA THR A 543 -13.06 -4.41 17.82
C THR A 543 -12.34 -3.08 17.61
N PRO A 544 -12.58 -2.04 18.46
CA PRO A 544 -11.86 -0.79 18.36
C PRO A 544 -10.35 -1.01 18.42
N LEU A 545 -9.60 -0.35 17.53
CA LEU A 545 -8.16 -0.54 17.44
C LEU A 545 -7.46 -0.17 18.77
N PRO A 546 -6.48 -0.95 19.24
CA PRO A 546 -5.68 -0.59 20.41
C PRO A 546 -4.97 0.76 20.22
N GLY A 547 -4.84 1.55 21.29
CA GLY A 547 -4.31 2.91 21.21
C GLY A 547 -5.32 3.93 20.68
N THR A 548 -5.54 3.95 19.35
CA THR A 548 -6.34 5.00 18.67
C THR A 548 -7.82 4.96 19.02
N LYS A 549 -8.32 3.79 19.43
CA LYS A 549 -9.74 3.48 19.58
C LYS A 549 -10.54 3.71 18.30
N ALA A 550 -9.87 3.66 17.14
CA ALA A 550 -10.53 3.78 15.85
C ALA A 550 -11.60 2.70 15.70
N THR A 551 -12.72 3.09 15.11
CA THR A 551 -13.81 2.18 14.73
C THR A 551 -14.21 2.49 13.30
N SER A 552 -14.94 1.56 12.69
CA SER A 552 -15.47 1.71 11.34
C SER A 552 -16.92 1.27 11.34
N ASN A 553 -17.75 1.87 10.49
CA ASN A 553 -19.18 1.57 10.36
C ASN A 553 -19.59 1.33 8.90
N LYS A 554 -18.63 0.92 8.07
CA LYS A 554 -18.83 0.68 6.65
C LYS A 554 -19.41 -0.72 6.40
N VAL A 555 -20.12 -0.82 5.29
CA VAL A 555 -20.40 -2.07 4.59
C VAL A 555 -19.44 -2.12 3.41
N LEU A 556 -18.62 -3.17 3.34
CA LEU A 556 -17.69 -3.40 2.24
C LEU A 556 -18.21 -4.58 1.41
N VAL A 557 -18.46 -4.38 0.11
CA VAL A 557 -18.89 -5.44 -0.81
C VAL A 557 -17.86 -5.57 -1.92
N ASN A 558 -17.13 -6.68 -1.90
CA ASN A 558 -16.06 -6.99 -2.84
C ASN A 558 -16.51 -8.08 -3.82
N LEU A 559 -16.29 -7.84 -5.11
CA LEU A 559 -16.48 -8.80 -6.19
C LEU A 559 -15.14 -8.96 -6.90
N VAL A 560 -14.62 -10.19 -6.93
CA VAL A 560 -13.25 -10.46 -7.40
C VAL A 560 -13.28 -11.53 -8.47
N ASN A 561 -12.69 -11.24 -9.63
CA ASN A 561 -12.52 -12.19 -10.72
C ASN A 561 -11.08 -12.71 -10.75
N PHE A 562 -10.88 -14.00 -10.48
CA PHE A 562 -9.59 -14.68 -10.63
C PHE A 562 -9.50 -15.49 -11.93
N GLU A 563 -10.46 -15.35 -12.84
CA GLU A 563 -10.40 -15.95 -14.18
C GLU A 563 -9.57 -15.08 -15.13
N ASP A 564 -9.02 -15.72 -16.16
CA ASP A 564 -8.38 -15.07 -17.30
C ASP A 564 -9.39 -14.56 -18.36
N THR A 565 -10.68 -14.68 -18.06
CA THR A 565 -11.80 -14.26 -18.91
C THR A 565 -12.75 -13.33 -18.16
N PRO A 566 -13.45 -12.41 -18.85
CA PRO A 566 -14.46 -11.57 -18.22
C PRO A 566 -15.59 -12.40 -17.58
N GLN A 567 -16.03 -12.00 -16.39
CA GLN A 567 -17.13 -12.65 -15.67
C GLN A 567 -18.18 -11.62 -15.24
N THR A 568 -19.46 -11.93 -15.45
CA THR A 568 -20.56 -11.12 -14.89
C THR A 568 -20.99 -11.71 -13.55
N VAL A 569 -20.97 -10.89 -12.50
CA VAL A 569 -21.38 -11.27 -11.15
C VAL A 569 -22.65 -10.52 -10.80
N SER A 570 -23.73 -11.25 -10.51
CA SER A 570 -24.96 -10.67 -9.98
C SER A 570 -25.24 -11.28 -8.61
N VAL A 571 -25.16 -10.47 -7.56
CA VAL A 571 -25.27 -10.93 -6.17
C VAL A 571 -26.25 -10.06 -5.40
N LYS A 572 -27.10 -10.71 -4.61
CA LYS A 572 -27.97 -10.06 -3.63
C LYS A 572 -27.33 -10.18 -2.25
N VAL A 573 -27.05 -9.06 -1.60
CA VAL A 573 -26.45 -8.98 -0.26
C VAL A 573 -27.47 -8.41 0.72
N THR A 574 -27.63 -9.04 1.88
CA THR A 574 -28.47 -8.53 2.97
C THR A 574 -27.68 -7.53 3.81
N LEU A 575 -28.14 -6.28 3.86
CA LEU A 575 -27.45 -5.20 4.58
C LEU A 575 -27.87 -5.13 6.06
N PRO A 576 -27.01 -4.55 6.94
CA PRO A 576 -27.30 -4.46 8.37
C PRO A 576 -28.57 -3.67 8.73
N LYS A 577 -29.01 -2.75 7.88
CA LYS A 577 -30.20 -1.91 8.12
C LYS A 577 -31.02 -1.78 6.85
N LYS A 578 -32.35 -1.69 7.00
CA LYS A 578 -33.27 -1.31 5.93
C LYS A 578 -33.31 0.21 5.80
N THR A 579 -32.53 0.76 4.88
CA THR A 579 -32.39 2.21 4.67
C THR A 579 -31.76 2.50 3.31
N ALA A 580 -31.71 3.77 2.90
CA ALA A 580 -30.85 4.22 1.82
C ALA A 580 -29.38 4.15 2.25
N TYR A 581 -28.54 3.64 1.36
CA TYR A 581 -27.09 3.63 1.47
C TYR A 581 -26.45 4.48 0.38
N GLU A 582 -25.27 5.00 0.68
CA GLU A 582 -24.41 5.68 -0.27
C GLU A 582 -22.93 5.51 0.10
N GLY A 583 -22.06 5.90 -0.81
CA GLY A 583 -20.62 5.84 -0.63
C GLY A 583 -19.89 5.71 -1.97
N GLU A 584 -18.85 4.89 -2.02
CA GLU A 584 -17.94 4.84 -3.16
C GLU A 584 -17.91 3.46 -3.81
N ARG A 585 -17.77 3.43 -5.13
CA ARG A 585 -17.48 2.22 -5.92
C ARG A 585 -16.12 2.39 -6.58
N PHE A 586 -15.22 1.45 -6.31
CA PHE A 586 -13.90 1.36 -6.90
C PHE A 586 -13.78 0.12 -7.79
N GLY A 587 -13.20 0.25 -8.99
CA GLY A 587 -12.85 -0.86 -9.88
C GLY A 587 -11.62 -0.52 -10.72
N ASN A 588 -11.56 -0.98 -11.97
CA ASN A 588 -10.46 -0.64 -12.87
C ASN A 588 -10.42 0.85 -13.24
N GLY A 589 -9.22 1.41 -13.37
CA GLY A 589 -8.93 2.76 -13.84
C GLY A 589 -7.42 3.02 -13.76
N ASP A 590 -6.87 3.78 -14.70
CA ASP A 590 -5.45 4.13 -14.71
C ASP A 590 -5.14 5.31 -13.78
N THR A 591 -6.17 6.13 -13.51
CA THR A 591 -6.15 7.17 -12.48
C THR A 591 -7.13 6.87 -11.34
N TYR A 592 -6.92 7.51 -10.18
CA TYR A 592 -7.85 7.38 -9.05
C TYR A 592 -9.27 7.77 -9.45
N GLU A 593 -9.41 8.88 -10.17
CA GLU A 593 -10.70 9.41 -10.60
C GLU A 593 -11.42 8.49 -11.59
N GLU A 594 -10.69 7.83 -12.50
CA GLU A 594 -11.27 6.81 -13.38
C GLU A 594 -11.69 5.54 -12.63
N ALA A 595 -10.90 5.14 -11.64
CA ALA A 595 -11.16 3.93 -10.86
C ALA A 595 -12.36 4.08 -9.91
N ARG A 596 -12.76 5.31 -9.58
CA ARG A 596 -13.70 5.63 -8.50
C ARG A 596 -14.94 6.36 -9.00
N ARG A 597 -16.10 5.98 -8.49
CA ARG A 597 -17.34 6.78 -8.58
C ARG A 597 -18.08 6.84 -7.25
N TYR A 598 -18.79 7.93 -6.98
CA TYR A 598 -19.74 7.98 -5.87
C TYR A 598 -21.08 7.35 -6.27
N VAL A 599 -21.70 6.61 -5.37
CA VAL A 599 -23.00 5.97 -5.56
C VAL A 599 -23.92 6.36 -4.42
N THR A 600 -25.15 6.75 -4.75
CA THR A 600 -26.17 7.16 -3.77
C THR A 600 -27.54 6.61 -4.18
N GLY A 601 -28.55 6.77 -3.30
CA GLY A 601 -29.91 6.29 -3.55
C GLY A 601 -30.04 4.76 -3.56
N LEU A 602 -29.10 4.04 -2.97
CA LEU A 602 -29.14 2.57 -2.88
C LEU A 602 -30.12 2.14 -1.79
N ASN A 603 -31.41 2.03 -2.13
CA ASN A 603 -32.49 1.74 -1.19
C ASN A 603 -32.56 0.25 -0.81
N ALA A 604 -31.99 -0.12 0.34
CA ALA A 604 -31.97 -1.50 0.83
C ALA A 604 -33.27 -1.89 1.53
N GLY A 605 -33.91 -2.97 1.07
CA GLY A 605 -35.23 -3.36 1.52
C GLY A 605 -35.35 -4.38 2.65
N PRO A 606 -34.38 -5.26 2.93
CA PRO A 606 -33.04 -5.00 3.50
C PRO A 606 -31.88 -5.47 2.61
N ASP A 607 -32.21 -6.05 1.45
CA ASP A 607 -31.25 -6.53 0.48
C ASP A 607 -30.93 -5.46 -0.56
N LEU A 608 -29.71 -5.50 -1.08
CA LEU A 608 -29.30 -4.79 -2.30
C LEU A 608 -28.74 -5.78 -3.31
N THR A 609 -29.01 -5.53 -4.59
CA THR A 609 -28.44 -6.30 -5.70
C THR A 609 -27.30 -5.52 -6.33
N PHE A 610 -26.14 -6.17 -6.44
CA PHE A 610 -24.97 -5.66 -7.12
C PHE A 610 -24.79 -6.48 -8.39
N THR A 611 -24.58 -5.81 -9.52
CA THR A 611 -24.27 -6.47 -10.80
C THR A 611 -23.09 -5.77 -11.45
N GLU A 612 -22.02 -6.51 -11.68
CA GLU A 612 -20.78 -6.01 -12.28
C GLU A 612 -20.32 -7.00 -13.36
N THR A 613 -19.75 -6.50 -14.44
CA THR A 613 -18.97 -7.32 -15.39
C THR A 613 -17.52 -6.99 -15.16
N LEU A 614 -16.77 -7.96 -14.66
CA LEU A 614 -15.38 -7.83 -14.24
C LEU A 614 -14.48 -8.32 -15.37
N ALA A 615 -13.49 -7.52 -15.76
CA ALA A 615 -12.41 -7.94 -16.66
C ALA A 615 -11.59 -9.09 -16.04
N PRO A 616 -10.73 -9.79 -16.81
CA PRO A 616 -9.79 -10.77 -16.27
C PRO A 616 -8.97 -10.15 -15.13
N GLY A 617 -8.95 -10.81 -13.97
CA GLY A 617 -8.24 -10.28 -12.82
C GLY A 617 -8.84 -9.01 -12.17
N GLU A 618 -9.98 -8.46 -12.62
CA GLU A 618 -10.53 -7.25 -12.02
C GLU A 618 -11.14 -7.52 -10.64
N ALA A 619 -11.07 -6.49 -9.77
CA ALA A 619 -11.73 -6.49 -8.47
C ALA A 619 -12.47 -5.17 -8.22
N VAL A 620 -13.77 -5.28 -7.91
CA VAL A 620 -14.64 -4.15 -7.58
C VAL A 620 -14.94 -4.15 -6.09
N GLN A 621 -14.92 -2.97 -5.47
CA GLN A 621 -15.35 -2.76 -4.08
C GLN A 621 -16.40 -1.65 -4.03
N TYR A 622 -17.46 -1.90 -3.27
CA TYR A 622 -18.35 -0.87 -2.75
C TYR A 622 -17.98 -0.59 -1.29
N ILE A 623 -17.79 0.68 -0.94
CA ILE A 623 -17.58 1.18 0.42
C ILE A 623 -18.82 2.00 0.77
N LEU A 624 -19.74 1.42 1.54
CA LEU A 624 -21.07 1.98 1.77
C LEU A 624 -21.32 2.28 3.24
N GLN A 625 -22.22 3.23 3.50
CA GLN A 625 -22.81 3.47 4.81
C GLN A 625 -24.26 3.96 4.64
N PRO A 626 -25.11 3.91 5.70
CA PRO A 626 -26.42 4.52 5.64
C PRO A 626 -26.33 6.01 5.29
N SER A 627 -27.10 6.49 4.32
CA SER A 627 -27.09 7.89 3.89
C SER A 627 -27.40 8.84 5.05
N SER A 628 -28.27 8.42 5.98
CA SER A 628 -28.63 9.22 7.16
C SER A 628 -27.50 9.48 8.15
N VAL A 629 -26.34 8.81 8.00
CA VAL A 629 -25.16 9.01 8.87
C VAL A 629 -23.96 9.56 8.11
N VAL A 630 -24.09 9.81 6.79
CA VAL A 630 -23.10 10.60 6.06
C VAL A 630 -23.21 12.03 6.56
N GLN A 631 -22.10 12.57 7.04
CA GLN A 631 -22.03 13.97 7.44
C GLN A 631 -21.72 14.81 6.21
N ASP A 632 -22.41 15.94 6.08
CA ASP A 632 -22.04 16.94 5.09
C ASP A 632 -20.65 17.48 5.45
N GLU A 633 -19.74 17.45 4.47
CA GLU A 633 -18.40 18.02 4.60
C GLU A 633 -18.16 19.01 3.45
N ALA A 634 -17.56 20.15 3.78
CA ALA A 634 -17.10 21.08 2.76
C ALA A 634 -15.88 20.49 2.03
N PRO A 635 -15.79 20.63 0.69
CA PRO A 635 -14.55 20.39 -0.03
C PRO A 635 -13.39 21.21 0.58
N ARG A 636 -12.23 20.59 0.72
CA ARG A 636 -11.04 21.22 1.33
C ARG A 636 -10.00 21.59 0.28
N ASP A 637 -9.06 22.46 0.67
CA ASP A 637 -7.90 22.87 -0.13
C ASP A 637 -8.27 23.32 -1.55
N LEU A 638 -9.33 24.12 -1.68
CA LEU A 638 -9.67 24.76 -2.94
C LEU A 638 -8.52 25.68 -3.37
N THR A 639 -7.98 25.41 -4.55
CA THR A 639 -6.96 26.22 -5.21
C THR A 639 -7.53 26.82 -6.49
N ALA A 640 -7.03 28.01 -6.83
CA ALA A 640 -7.33 28.67 -8.08
C ALA A 640 -6.01 29.07 -8.75
N THR A 641 -5.76 28.58 -9.96
CA THR A 641 -4.55 28.85 -10.73
C THR A 641 -4.92 29.38 -12.11
N ALA A 642 -4.07 30.24 -12.67
CA ALA A 642 -4.30 30.74 -14.02
C ALA A 642 -4.24 29.58 -15.03
N ALA A 643 -5.13 29.62 -16.02
CA ALA A 643 -5.19 28.67 -17.13
C ALA A 643 -5.20 29.42 -18.47
N ARG A 644 -4.85 28.71 -19.54
CA ARG A 644 -4.70 29.25 -20.90
C ARG A 644 -5.97 29.99 -21.34
N GLY A 645 -5.78 31.21 -21.87
CA GLY A 645 -6.84 32.10 -22.37
C GLY A 645 -7.78 32.58 -21.27
N THR A 646 -7.47 33.72 -20.62
CA THR A 646 -8.21 34.34 -19.48
C THR A 646 -9.14 33.38 -18.73
N SER A 647 -8.55 32.28 -18.22
CA SER A 647 -9.27 31.20 -17.55
C SER A 647 -8.63 30.93 -16.20
N VAL A 648 -9.40 30.32 -15.30
CA VAL A 648 -8.93 29.88 -14.00
C VAL A 648 -9.23 28.39 -13.86
N GLN A 649 -8.19 27.61 -13.60
CA GLN A 649 -8.31 26.22 -13.17
C GLN A 649 -8.53 26.19 -11.67
N LEU A 650 -9.61 25.53 -11.25
CA LEU A 650 -9.91 25.22 -9.87
C LEU A 650 -9.62 23.75 -9.61
N ASN A 651 -9.02 23.44 -8.47
CA ASN A 651 -8.88 22.06 -7.96
C ASN A 651 -9.16 22.06 -6.45
N TRP A 652 -9.76 20.98 -5.94
CA TRP A 652 -10.05 20.81 -4.51
C TRP A 652 -9.90 19.34 -4.10
N LEU A 653 -9.89 19.05 -2.80
CA LEU A 653 -9.94 17.68 -2.31
C LEU A 653 -11.38 17.17 -2.24
N GLU A 654 -11.52 15.87 -2.50
CA GLU A 654 -12.82 15.20 -2.44
C GLU A 654 -13.52 15.36 -1.08
N ALA A 655 -14.85 15.47 -1.14
CA ALA A 655 -15.75 15.36 -0.01
C ALA A 655 -16.86 14.35 -0.35
N PRO A 656 -17.49 13.67 0.63
CA PRO A 656 -18.54 12.70 0.37
C PRO A 656 -19.73 13.32 -0.39
N GLY A 657 -20.02 12.82 -1.59
CA GLY A 657 -21.16 13.28 -2.39
C GLY A 657 -21.05 12.93 -3.88
N SER A 658 -22.17 13.09 -4.59
CA SER A 658 -22.32 12.71 -6.00
C SER A 658 -21.74 13.71 -7.01
N GLY A 659 -21.28 14.87 -6.55
CA GLY A 659 -20.71 15.93 -7.38
C GLY A 659 -20.59 17.24 -6.62
N TYR A 660 -20.12 18.27 -7.30
CA TYR A 660 -19.83 19.58 -6.70
C TYR A 660 -20.49 20.73 -7.46
N ASP A 661 -20.96 21.73 -6.71
CA ASP A 661 -21.35 23.03 -7.25
C ASP A 661 -20.19 24.00 -7.10
N VAL A 662 -19.84 24.71 -8.19
CA VAL A 662 -18.80 25.74 -8.21
C VAL A 662 -19.46 27.10 -8.18
N LEU A 663 -19.04 27.94 -7.24
CA LEU A 663 -19.54 29.30 -7.06
C LEU A 663 -18.43 30.32 -7.27
N ARG A 664 -18.80 31.48 -7.83
CA ARG A 664 -17.90 32.59 -8.11
C ARG A 664 -18.54 33.93 -7.75
N SER A 665 -17.74 34.87 -7.27
CA SER A 665 -18.06 36.29 -7.21
C SER A 665 -16.95 37.15 -7.80
N GLU A 666 -17.31 38.36 -8.22
CA GLU A 666 -16.37 39.41 -8.62
C GLU A 666 -15.87 40.14 -7.36
N GLY A 667 -14.56 40.36 -7.25
CA GLY A 667 -13.90 40.96 -6.09
C GLY A 667 -13.88 40.09 -4.82
N THR A 668 -13.50 40.67 -3.69
CA THR A 668 -13.38 39.99 -2.39
C THR A 668 -14.70 39.85 -1.64
N GLY A 669 -15.65 40.74 -1.89
CA GLY A 669 -16.90 40.89 -1.12
C GLY A 669 -18.19 40.67 -1.91
N GLY A 670 -18.10 40.29 -3.20
CA GLY A 670 -19.29 40.04 -4.02
C GLY A 670 -20.07 38.78 -3.60
N GLU A 671 -21.36 38.76 -3.90
CA GLU A 671 -22.23 37.60 -3.71
C GLU A 671 -21.77 36.41 -4.58
N LEU A 672 -21.57 35.25 -3.95
CA LEU A 672 -21.20 34.02 -4.64
C LEU A 672 -22.39 33.47 -5.44
N LYS A 673 -22.22 33.38 -6.77
CA LYS A 673 -23.21 32.82 -7.69
C LYS A 673 -22.71 31.49 -8.23
N THR A 674 -23.58 30.49 -8.28
CA THR A 674 -23.25 29.20 -8.89
C THR A 674 -22.99 29.36 -10.39
N ILE A 675 -21.79 28.97 -10.82
CA ILE A 675 -21.36 28.99 -12.23
C ILE A 675 -21.34 27.59 -12.86
N ALA A 676 -21.26 26.54 -12.03
CA ALA A 676 -21.41 25.15 -12.46
C ALA A 676 -22.08 24.31 -11.37
N LYS A 677 -22.86 23.31 -11.76
CA LYS A 677 -23.58 22.39 -10.85
C LYS A 677 -23.25 20.95 -11.21
N GLY A 678 -23.17 20.08 -10.21
CA GLY A 678 -22.99 18.64 -10.40
C GLY A 678 -21.70 18.28 -11.15
N VAL A 679 -20.62 19.03 -10.94
CA VAL A 679 -19.29 18.68 -11.45
C VAL A 679 -18.90 17.33 -10.85
N GLY A 680 -18.70 16.32 -11.68
CA GLY A 680 -18.44 14.95 -11.21
C GLY A 680 -17.04 14.74 -10.63
N GLY A 681 -16.08 15.56 -11.07
CA GLY A 681 -14.69 15.52 -10.63
C GLY A 681 -14.31 16.57 -9.60
N THR A 682 -13.04 16.59 -9.21
CA THR A 682 -12.49 17.55 -8.24
C THR A 682 -11.78 18.74 -8.88
N SER A 683 -12.09 19.00 -10.15
CA SER A 683 -11.51 20.11 -10.91
C SER A 683 -12.53 20.78 -11.83
N TYR A 684 -12.34 22.08 -12.08
CA TYR A 684 -13.19 22.86 -12.98
C TYR A 684 -12.40 24.01 -13.62
N ILE A 685 -12.58 24.22 -14.93
CA ILE A 685 -12.01 25.39 -15.62
C ILE A 685 -13.10 26.42 -15.85
N ASP A 686 -12.99 27.56 -15.16
CA ASP A 686 -13.78 28.74 -15.47
C ASP A 686 -13.12 29.53 -16.60
N ARG A 687 -13.88 29.88 -17.64
CA ARG A 687 -13.35 30.42 -18.90
C ARG A 687 -13.91 31.81 -19.21
N ALA A 688 -13.23 32.51 -20.13
CA ALA A 688 -13.65 33.81 -20.66
C ALA A 688 -13.80 34.87 -19.56
N LEU A 689 -12.85 34.89 -18.62
CA LEU A 689 -12.77 35.86 -17.55
C LEU A 689 -12.24 37.20 -18.08
N LYS A 690 -12.56 38.28 -17.36
CA LYS A 690 -12.04 39.61 -17.65
C LYS A 690 -10.63 39.72 -17.12
N GLU A 691 -9.69 40.10 -17.99
CA GLU A 691 -8.31 40.28 -17.58
C GLU A 691 -8.17 41.40 -16.54
N GLY A 692 -7.35 41.17 -15.52
CA GLY A 692 -7.11 42.10 -14.42
C GLY A 692 -8.19 42.08 -13.34
N GLU A 693 -9.30 41.38 -13.56
CA GLU A 693 -10.38 41.26 -12.59
C GLU A 693 -10.06 40.23 -11.51
N LEU A 694 -10.36 40.56 -10.25
CA LEU A 694 -10.23 39.67 -9.12
C LEU A 694 -11.48 38.79 -9.00
N TYR A 695 -11.29 37.48 -8.92
CA TYR A 695 -12.38 36.54 -8.69
C TYR A 695 -12.20 35.83 -7.36
N SER A 696 -13.32 35.64 -6.64
CA SER A 696 -13.40 34.74 -5.47
C SER A 696 -14.22 33.51 -5.82
N TYR A 697 -13.70 32.33 -5.52
CA TYR A 697 -14.33 31.05 -5.75
C TYR A 697 -14.60 30.31 -4.44
N ALA A 698 -15.67 29.52 -4.43
CA ALA A 698 -15.95 28.54 -3.39
C ALA A 698 -16.60 27.31 -4.04
N VAL A 699 -16.44 26.15 -3.42
CA VAL A 699 -17.03 24.89 -3.89
C VAL A 699 -17.80 24.25 -2.75
N ARG A 700 -18.91 23.58 -3.07
CA ARG A 700 -19.66 22.75 -2.12
C ARG A 700 -20.04 21.42 -2.77
N VAL A 701 -20.31 20.43 -1.96
CA VAL A 701 -20.99 19.22 -2.44
C VAL A 701 -22.38 19.61 -2.96
N THR A 702 -22.77 19.07 -4.12
CA THR A 702 -24.07 19.37 -4.73
C THR A 702 -25.21 19.00 -3.78
N GLY A 703 -26.10 19.95 -3.51
CA GLY A 703 -27.23 19.78 -2.61
C GLY A 703 -26.97 20.13 -1.14
N THR A 704 -25.73 20.43 -0.75
CA THR A 704 -25.39 20.82 0.63
C THR A 704 -25.23 22.35 0.77
N ALA A 705 -25.10 22.83 2.00
CA ALA A 705 -24.90 24.25 2.31
C ALA A 705 -23.45 24.62 2.65
N LEU A 706 -22.60 23.64 2.98
CA LEU A 706 -21.23 23.88 3.45
C LEU A 706 -20.31 24.23 2.29
N LEU A 707 -19.78 25.45 2.30
CA LEU A 707 -18.80 25.93 1.33
C LEU A 707 -17.38 25.65 1.80
N SER A 708 -16.50 25.36 0.85
CA SER A 708 -15.06 25.38 1.06
C SER A 708 -14.57 26.75 1.53
N ASP A 709 -13.35 26.79 2.04
CA ASP A 709 -12.61 28.05 2.11
C ASP A 709 -12.53 28.69 0.71
N LYS A 710 -12.50 30.03 0.68
CA LYS A 710 -12.49 30.78 -0.58
C LYS A 710 -11.10 30.76 -1.20
N ALA A 711 -11.03 30.52 -2.50
CA ALA A 711 -9.83 30.77 -3.29
C ALA A 711 -9.98 32.09 -4.07
N GLN A 712 -8.94 32.92 -4.09
CA GLN A 712 -8.95 34.19 -4.81
C GLN A 712 -7.83 34.22 -5.83
N ILE A 713 -8.14 34.74 -7.02
CA ILE A 713 -7.15 34.92 -8.07
C ILE A 713 -7.55 36.07 -8.99
N THR A 714 -6.56 36.88 -9.38
CA THR A 714 -6.73 37.85 -10.46
C THR A 714 -6.53 37.13 -11.78
N ALA A 715 -7.50 37.24 -12.69
CA ALA A 715 -7.38 36.63 -14.01
C ALA A 715 -6.36 37.41 -14.85
N THR A 716 -5.11 36.94 -14.92
CA THR A 716 -4.05 37.57 -15.74
C THR A 716 -3.91 36.94 -17.11
N GLY A 717 -4.34 35.68 -17.27
CA GLY A 717 -4.06 34.88 -18.47
C GLY A 717 -2.61 34.43 -18.61
N LEU A 718 -1.73 34.78 -17.65
CA LEU A 718 -0.35 34.33 -17.60
C LEU A 718 -0.26 32.97 -16.92
N VAL A 719 0.23 31.97 -17.64
CA VAL A 719 0.43 30.60 -17.17
C VAL A 719 1.92 30.25 -17.15
N PRO A 720 2.37 29.41 -16.20
CA PRO A 720 3.73 28.90 -16.22
C PRO A 720 3.93 27.97 -17.43
N LEU A 721 5.03 28.17 -18.16
CA LEU A 721 5.45 27.22 -19.19
C LEU A 721 5.92 25.89 -18.58
N ASP A 722 5.66 24.80 -19.31
CA ASP A 722 6.21 23.48 -18.95
C ASP A 722 7.75 23.50 -19.02
N ARG A 723 8.38 23.09 -17.92
CA ARG A 723 9.83 23.07 -17.75
C ARG A 723 10.49 21.78 -18.23
N THR A 724 9.69 20.82 -18.70
CA THR A 724 10.19 19.53 -19.17
C THR A 724 11.25 19.73 -20.26
N GLY A 725 12.46 19.23 -20.00
CA GLY A 725 13.59 19.32 -20.92
C GLY A 725 14.38 20.64 -20.89
N TRP A 726 13.99 21.61 -20.07
CA TRP A 726 14.74 22.85 -19.87
C TRP A 726 16.16 22.56 -19.38
N GLN A 727 17.09 23.44 -19.72
CA GLN A 727 18.47 23.39 -19.24
C GLN A 727 18.90 24.73 -18.65
N ALA A 728 19.48 24.65 -17.45
CA ALA A 728 20.03 25.80 -16.75
C ALA A 728 21.56 25.83 -16.82
N SER A 729 22.14 27.02 -16.93
CA SER A 729 23.57 27.27 -16.86
C SER A 729 23.85 28.59 -16.12
N ASP A 730 25.05 28.75 -15.57
CA ASP A 730 25.50 29.99 -14.95
C ASP A 730 26.92 30.37 -15.41
N ASN A 731 27.39 31.57 -15.05
CA ASN A 731 28.76 32.01 -15.33
C ASN A 731 29.74 31.82 -14.16
N ILE A 732 29.27 31.23 -13.05
CA ILE A 732 30.07 30.95 -11.85
C ILE A 732 30.46 29.47 -11.73
N ASN A 733 30.04 28.64 -12.69
CA ASN A 733 30.32 27.23 -12.83
C ASN A 733 29.87 26.38 -11.62
N GLN A 734 28.64 26.58 -11.13
CA GLN A 734 28.08 25.63 -10.15
C GLN A 734 27.93 24.24 -10.77
N SER A 735 27.91 23.22 -9.90
CA SER A 735 27.71 21.84 -10.35
C SER A 735 26.38 21.67 -11.13
N PRO A 736 26.30 20.77 -12.12
CA PRO A 736 25.06 20.48 -12.85
C PRO A 736 23.87 20.16 -11.95
N LYS A 737 24.12 19.49 -10.82
CA LYS A 737 23.08 19.17 -9.83
C LYS A 737 22.50 20.42 -9.14
N LYS A 738 23.34 21.43 -8.84
CA LYS A 738 22.84 22.69 -8.30
C LYS A 738 22.05 23.48 -9.35
N LEU A 739 22.49 23.45 -10.61
CA LEU A 739 21.77 24.11 -11.70
C LEU A 739 20.37 23.50 -11.90
N SER A 740 20.24 22.18 -11.82
CA SER A 740 18.93 21.52 -11.94
C SER A 740 17.95 21.90 -10.83
N TYR A 741 18.43 22.30 -9.66
CA TYR A 741 17.57 22.71 -8.55
C TYR A 741 16.74 23.96 -8.83
N MET A 742 17.08 24.79 -9.83
CA MET A 742 16.22 25.93 -10.20
C MET A 742 14.97 25.51 -10.97
N ILE A 743 14.91 24.27 -11.46
CA ILE A 743 13.90 23.83 -12.43
C ILE A 743 13.35 22.43 -12.10
N ASP A 744 13.50 21.98 -10.85
CA ASP A 744 13.17 20.59 -10.45
C ASP A 744 11.77 20.44 -9.82
N GLY A 745 11.07 21.53 -9.54
CA GLY A 745 9.74 21.48 -8.92
C GLY A 745 9.76 21.35 -7.40
N ASP A 746 10.94 21.38 -6.77
CA ASP A 746 11.11 21.15 -5.34
C ASP A 746 11.59 22.42 -4.63
N PRO A 747 10.72 23.15 -3.91
CA PRO A 747 11.13 24.35 -3.20
C PRO A 747 12.07 24.05 -2.00
N SER A 748 12.48 22.80 -1.75
CA SER A 748 13.47 22.45 -0.73
C SER A 748 14.91 22.40 -1.24
N THR A 749 15.10 22.31 -2.56
CA THR A 749 16.39 22.44 -3.23
C THR A 749 16.57 23.89 -3.68
N ARG A 750 17.83 24.28 -3.92
CA ARG A 750 18.13 25.62 -4.46
C ARG A 750 19.47 25.65 -5.17
N TRP A 751 19.54 26.45 -6.22
CA TRP A 751 20.80 27.00 -6.69
C TRP A 751 21.20 28.19 -5.81
N ASP A 752 22.49 28.35 -5.58
CA ASP A 752 23.04 29.53 -4.92
C ASP A 752 24.45 29.83 -5.43
N THR A 753 24.87 31.08 -5.26
CA THR A 753 26.21 31.54 -5.65
C THR A 753 27.35 30.87 -4.91
N GLY A 754 27.10 30.24 -3.75
CA GLY A 754 28.11 29.65 -2.87
C GLY A 754 29.03 30.66 -2.17
N ALA A 755 28.84 31.95 -2.45
CA ALA A 755 29.58 33.08 -1.91
C ALA A 755 28.69 34.33 -1.89
N ASN A 756 29.18 35.41 -1.28
CA ASN A 756 28.50 36.71 -1.31
C ASN A 756 28.25 37.17 -2.76
N MET A 757 27.04 37.60 -3.07
CA MET A 757 26.63 37.99 -4.43
C MET A 757 27.44 39.20 -4.93
N THR A 758 27.86 39.12 -6.18
CA THR A 758 28.65 40.12 -6.87
C THR A 758 28.04 40.50 -8.22
N SER A 759 28.36 41.72 -8.65
CA SER A 759 27.82 42.26 -9.91
C SER A 759 28.37 41.47 -11.11
N GLY A 760 27.46 41.03 -11.98
CA GLY A 760 27.77 40.28 -13.20
C GLY A 760 27.48 38.79 -13.12
N GLU A 761 27.13 38.26 -11.95
CA GLU A 761 26.64 36.89 -11.81
C GLU A 761 25.40 36.68 -12.68
N THR A 762 25.40 35.60 -13.46
CA THR A 762 24.44 35.36 -14.52
C THR A 762 23.94 33.94 -14.48
N ILE A 763 22.63 33.77 -14.65
CA ILE A 763 22.00 32.49 -14.98
C ILE A 763 21.35 32.58 -16.37
N GLN A 764 21.28 31.44 -17.05
CA GLN A 764 20.63 31.29 -18.34
C GLN A 764 19.78 30.02 -18.35
N ILE A 765 18.59 30.12 -18.95
CA ILE A 765 17.65 29.02 -19.18
C ILE A 765 17.48 28.84 -20.69
N ASP A 766 17.67 27.61 -21.18
CA ASP A 766 17.27 27.16 -22.51
C ASP A 766 15.95 26.37 -22.40
N MET A 767 14.85 26.95 -22.89
CA MET A 767 13.52 26.34 -22.87
C MET A 767 13.34 25.26 -23.96
N LYS A 768 14.35 25.03 -24.81
CA LYS A 768 14.36 24.12 -25.97
C LYS A 768 13.47 24.52 -27.14
N PHE A 769 12.33 25.14 -26.88
CA PHE A 769 11.43 25.69 -27.89
C PHE A 769 11.25 27.19 -27.71
N SER A 770 10.96 27.89 -28.82
CA SER A 770 10.62 29.31 -28.76
C SER A 770 9.18 29.49 -28.29
N HIS A 771 8.97 30.41 -27.36
CA HIS A 771 7.68 30.79 -26.79
C HIS A 771 7.52 32.31 -26.77
N MET A 772 6.29 32.81 -26.80
CA MET A 772 5.97 34.17 -26.36
C MET A 772 5.98 34.21 -24.84
N ILE A 773 6.84 35.03 -24.24
CA ILE A 773 7.03 35.11 -22.78
C ILE A 773 6.86 36.54 -22.28
N GLU A 774 6.40 36.68 -21.04
CA GLU A 774 6.00 37.96 -20.46
C GLU A 774 6.44 38.15 -19.00
N ALA A 775 6.84 37.09 -18.31
CA ALA A 775 7.38 37.24 -16.96
C ALA A 775 8.35 36.11 -16.62
N VAL A 776 9.25 36.42 -15.69
CA VAL A 776 10.10 35.46 -15.01
C VAL A 776 9.80 35.54 -13.53
N GLN A 777 9.68 34.40 -12.87
CA GLN A 777 9.60 34.29 -11.42
C GLN A 777 10.89 33.67 -10.87
N LEU A 778 11.42 34.25 -9.79
CA LEU A 778 12.55 33.77 -9.02
C LEU A 778 12.10 33.53 -7.57
N GLU A 779 11.81 32.29 -7.22
CA GLU A 779 11.35 31.90 -5.89
C GLU A 779 12.52 31.92 -4.88
N THR A 780 12.42 32.79 -3.88
CA THR A 780 13.45 33.02 -2.87
C THR A 780 12.93 32.95 -1.43
N SER A 781 11.65 32.66 -1.20
CA SER A 781 10.96 32.75 0.10
C SER A 781 11.64 31.94 1.22
N ARG A 782 12.28 30.81 0.89
CA ARG A 782 13.04 29.97 1.83
C ARG A 782 14.48 30.44 2.09
N SER A 783 14.94 31.43 1.33
CA SER A 783 16.16 32.22 1.55
C SER A 783 15.84 33.72 1.39
N PRO A 784 15.00 34.31 2.26
CA PRO A 784 14.31 35.59 1.98
C PRO A 784 15.25 36.81 1.88
N TYR A 785 16.54 36.65 2.18
CA TYR A 785 17.56 37.71 2.06
C TYR A 785 18.46 37.56 0.82
N ASP A 786 18.33 36.44 0.09
CA ASP A 786 19.20 36.03 -1.02
C ASP A 786 18.63 36.41 -2.40
N TYR A 787 17.77 37.43 -2.46
CA TYR A 787 17.24 37.99 -3.71
C TYR A 787 18.28 38.85 -4.44
N PRO A 788 18.23 38.96 -5.78
CA PRO A 788 19.18 39.78 -6.55
C PRO A 788 19.06 41.26 -6.13
N ARG A 789 20.17 41.96 -5.86
CA ARG A 789 20.09 43.37 -5.40
C ARG A 789 19.71 44.33 -6.53
N ARG A 790 20.19 44.04 -7.73
CA ARG A 790 19.71 44.58 -9.00
C ARG A 790 19.75 43.47 -10.03
N TYR A 791 18.88 43.56 -11.03
CA TYR A 791 18.76 42.56 -12.08
C TYR A 791 18.65 43.22 -13.46
N ALA A 792 19.05 42.48 -14.48
CA ALA A 792 18.72 42.74 -15.88
C ALA A 792 18.36 41.39 -16.54
N ILE A 793 17.16 41.30 -17.10
CA ILE A 793 16.61 40.12 -17.79
C ILE A 793 16.74 40.37 -19.28
N TYR A 794 17.42 39.46 -19.95
CA TYR A 794 17.61 39.43 -21.39
C TYR A 794 16.93 38.20 -21.98
N VAL A 795 16.46 38.32 -23.21
CA VAL A 795 15.80 37.25 -23.95
C VAL A 795 16.46 37.06 -25.32
N SER A 796 16.39 35.85 -25.88
CA SER A 796 17.01 35.51 -27.17
C SER A 796 16.34 34.30 -27.83
N GLU A 797 16.33 34.24 -29.16
CA GLU A 797 15.96 33.02 -29.92
C GLU A 797 17.16 32.09 -30.20
N ASP A 798 18.40 32.59 -30.13
CA ASP A 798 19.61 31.89 -30.62
C ASP A 798 20.77 31.84 -29.60
N ALA A 799 20.60 32.42 -28.41
CA ALA A 799 21.62 32.59 -27.37
C ALA A 799 22.85 33.44 -27.77
N VAL A 800 22.81 34.09 -28.93
CA VAL A 800 23.87 34.97 -29.46
C VAL A 800 23.40 36.42 -29.40
N ASN A 801 22.22 36.69 -29.95
CA ASN A 801 21.60 38.00 -30.01
C ASN A 801 20.65 38.18 -28.83
N TRP A 802 20.98 39.09 -27.92
CA TRP A 802 20.25 39.30 -26.67
C TRP A 802 19.56 40.65 -26.64
N GLU A 803 18.28 40.64 -26.32
CA GLU A 803 17.47 41.85 -26.12
C GLU A 803 17.16 42.05 -24.64
N LEU A 804 17.25 43.29 -24.15
CA LEU A 804 16.84 43.61 -22.79
C LEU A 804 15.30 43.59 -22.68
N ALA A 805 14.77 42.75 -21.80
CA ALA A 805 13.34 42.63 -21.55
C ALA A 805 12.91 43.44 -20.32
N ALA A 806 13.68 43.40 -19.22
CA ALA A 806 13.45 44.17 -18.01
C ALA A 806 14.74 44.40 -17.22
N ASP A 807 14.82 45.48 -16.46
CA ASP A 807 15.86 45.71 -15.47
C ASP A 807 15.30 46.45 -14.25
N GLY A 808 16.00 46.35 -13.12
CA GLY A 808 15.55 47.04 -11.92
C GLY A 808 16.32 46.71 -10.66
N ARG A 809 15.80 47.23 -9.53
CA ARG A 809 16.23 46.85 -8.19
C ARG A 809 15.40 45.67 -7.73
N GLY A 810 16.04 44.60 -7.28
CA GLY A 810 15.32 43.52 -6.61
C GLY A 810 14.93 43.94 -5.19
N LYS A 811 13.89 43.31 -4.68
CA LYS A 811 13.32 43.59 -3.37
C LYS A 811 13.05 42.28 -2.65
N LYS A 812 13.14 42.32 -1.32
CA LYS A 812 12.68 41.24 -0.48
C LYS A 812 11.19 40.98 -0.76
N ASP A 813 10.81 39.70 -0.78
CA ASP A 813 9.44 39.21 -1.00
C ASP A 813 8.85 39.60 -2.39
N VAL A 814 9.69 39.99 -3.35
CA VAL A 814 9.30 40.18 -4.76
C VAL A 814 10.03 39.15 -5.61
N ASP A 815 9.26 38.24 -6.18
CA ASP A 815 9.73 37.10 -6.96
C ASP A 815 9.32 37.18 -8.45
N MET A 816 8.24 37.89 -8.78
CA MET A 816 7.75 38.04 -10.16
C MET A 816 8.32 39.29 -10.85
N TYR A 817 8.87 39.11 -12.05
CA TYR A 817 9.50 40.14 -12.88
C TYR A 817 8.83 40.19 -14.26
N PRO A 818 7.74 40.98 -14.43
CA PRO A 818 7.02 41.10 -15.69
C PRO A 818 7.72 42.04 -16.69
N PHE A 819 7.50 41.80 -17.98
CA PHE A 819 7.97 42.62 -19.10
C PHE A 819 6.99 42.53 -20.29
N PRO A 820 7.05 43.46 -21.26
CA PRO A 820 6.26 43.37 -22.48
C PRO A 820 6.52 42.04 -23.21
N GLN A 821 5.50 41.46 -23.84
CA GLN A 821 5.62 40.17 -24.52
C GLN A 821 6.80 40.14 -25.52
N ARG A 822 7.59 39.07 -25.44
CA ARG A 822 8.75 38.81 -26.31
C ARG A 822 8.76 37.36 -26.76
N LYS A 823 9.16 37.12 -28.01
CA LYS A 823 9.43 35.77 -28.49
C LYS A 823 10.85 35.36 -28.10
N ALA A 824 11.01 34.23 -27.43
CA ALA A 824 12.32 33.76 -27.01
C ALA A 824 12.37 32.24 -26.76
N ARG A 825 13.56 31.68 -26.92
CA ARG A 825 13.92 30.32 -26.46
C ARG A 825 14.82 30.37 -25.22
N TYR A 826 15.61 31.44 -25.10
CA TYR A 826 16.58 31.62 -24.03
C TYR A 826 16.22 32.84 -23.18
N VAL A 827 16.36 32.67 -21.87
CA VAL A 827 16.26 33.76 -20.88
C VAL A 827 17.56 33.83 -20.11
N LYS A 828 18.13 35.03 -19.97
CA LYS A 828 19.36 35.29 -19.23
C LYS A 828 19.12 36.37 -18.18
N ILE A 829 19.48 36.10 -16.94
CA ILE A 829 19.24 36.99 -15.81
C ILE A 829 20.58 37.34 -15.20
N VAL A 830 20.92 38.63 -15.22
CA VAL A 830 22.17 39.17 -14.71
C VAL A 830 21.89 39.90 -13.41
N GLN A 831 22.50 39.44 -12.31
CA GLN A 831 22.52 40.13 -11.03
C GLN A 831 23.55 41.27 -11.11
N THR A 832 23.13 42.53 -11.14
CA THR A 832 24.01 43.70 -11.40
C THR A 832 24.39 44.54 -10.17
N GLY A 833 23.80 44.27 -9.00
CA GLY A 833 24.19 44.80 -7.68
C GLY A 833 25.24 43.95 -6.95
N ALA A 834 25.44 44.20 -5.64
CA ALA A 834 26.32 43.43 -4.78
C ALA A 834 25.78 43.42 -3.33
N GLY A 835 26.15 42.43 -2.52
CA GLY A 835 25.74 42.35 -1.11
C GLY A 835 26.39 41.21 -0.32
N GLY A 836 26.36 41.29 1.01
CA GLY A 836 26.95 40.28 1.90
C GLY A 836 26.13 38.99 2.09
N ASN A 837 25.09 38.76 1.27
CA ASN A 837 24.31 37.52 1.26
C ASN A 837 24.56 36.80 -0.06
N PHE A 838 24.14 35.55 -0.17
CA PHE A 838 24.22 34.79 -1.42
C PHE A 838 23.10 35.24 -2.35
N TRP A 839 23.23 35.00 -3.65
CA TRP A 839 22.06 35.02 -4.53
C TRP A 839 21.59 33.57 -4.68
N SER A 840 20.34 33.31 -4.28
CA SER A 840 19.78 31.96 -4.22
C SER A 840 18.44 31.92 -4.96
N ILE A 841 18.18 30.81 -5.64
CA ILE A 841 16.93 30.54 -6.36
C ILE A 841 16.51 29.12 -6.02
N HIS A 842 15.36 29.01 -5.34
CA HIS A 842 14.75 27.71 -5.05
C HIS A 842 14.04 27.18 -6.30
N GLU A 843 13.31 28.05 -7.02
CA GLU A 843 12.66 27.70 -8.28
C GLU A 843 12.65 28.90 -9.23
N LEU A 844 12.88 28.65 -10.52
CA LEU A 844 12.75 29.61 -11.62
C LEU A 844 11.63 29.13 -12.54
N GLN A 845 10.70 30.05 -12.82
CA GLN A 845 9.58 29.80 -13.72
C GLN A 845 9.46 30.92 -14.75
N ILE A 846 9.11 30.57 -15.99
CA ILE A 846 8.85 31.52 -17.08
C ILE A 846 7.36 31.44 -17.42
N TYR A 847 6.74 32.60 -17.61
CA TYR A 847 5.30 32.71 -17.83
C TYR A 847 4.99 33.22 -19.23
N SER A 848 3.91 32.67 -19.77
CA SER A 848 3.40 32.93 -21.11
C SER A 848 1.88 33.07 -21.08
N ARG A 849 1.30 33.71 -22.09
CA ARG A 849 -0.14 33.68 -22.37
C ARG A 849 -0.54 32.63 -23.40
N GLU A 850 0.46 31.91 -23.93
CA GLU A 850 0.28 31.03 -25.06
C GLU A 850 -0.73 29.93 -24.85
#